data_AF-A0A968IFW1-F1
#
_entry.id   AF-A0A968IFW1-F1
#
_cell.length_a   1.000
_cell.length_b   1.000
_cell.length_c   1.000
_cell.angle_alpha   90.00
_cell.angle_beta   90.00
_cell.angle_gamma   90.00
#
_symmetry.space_group_name_H-M   'P 1'
#
loop_
_entity.id
_entity.type
_entity.pdbx_description
1 polymer ?
#
loop_
_entity_poly.entity_id
_entity_poly.type
_entity_poly.pdbx_seq_one_letter_code
_entity_poly.pdbx_strand_id
1 'polypeptide(L)'
;MTNLNQTTNSPAYAFNVPDGADGAHYDIRPLLSVGDEIPYLEGDFGNFTPSQTKTFALAGETDGLGYTQINGLNYLWANHEIADDITTDISSTVAGKINGARVSLFVFDRNWNPIGGKNLLENVKIDGVEYSLNTGTGNYEDANGNVLDLGDRNNFSRFCAGYLAASGFVGEDGKEIPLYFAPEEVDTGLAVPVTPDGTGTPLISIGAFAKEKALPASQYRATNSDYTVLLSPEDEKDNGGNGEVYLYVGRQTAENPNGLTENPDDFQLYVLQVVDPTTGEVFGYETMPENRKLIAQWNAVPDDIALNRDPSVLSNWVDVGTPGVSKGNFTSTNFRAVEDLEEDPNKPGTFYFAATGRNEDSSIPPGETNFDNLLGKLHRVTVAIDPKTGTPLNGSFETLLAGGANKGVSYDNISIDRNGNVLIQEDETSDGGDVMEAEGRNAGVWRYNIAKNEGVIGSDSLDFLFELDQKAAGAEFDTETGAWESSGLIEAGSQNGQSSYLFNVMASTIDPNDDDLPPEIRQKALEILGGNYAAGGQLILTIPAPVIDLNKINNDDDDDDDDDDEIKKFSASNKTEIIKGTNNKDIINGNGGDDLIDGKNSNDTLSGGDGKDEIYGGAGRDAIYGNKGNDFLFGQQDRDNINGGEGDDLIQGGLGQDSLKGDRGSDTFVLTAGEGTDTIVDFTVSEDFIGLANGLTFEQLSIVGDGNNTRISVNNEILANLSNVNATTITESSFVTS
;
A
#
# COMPACT_ATOMS: atom_id res chain seq x y z
N MET A 1 25.34 2.52 -24.90
CA MET A 1 24.17 1.66 -24.62
C MET A 1 24.62 0.60 -23.62
N THR A 2 24.76 1.04 -22.38
CA THR A 2 24.79 0.17 -21.20
C THR A 2 23.39 -0.42 -21.02
N ASN A 3 23.31 -1.67 -20.56
CA ASN A 3 22.05 -2.39 -20.32
C ASN A 3 21.11 -1.55 -19.44
N LEU A 4 20.02 -1.04 -20.02
CA LEU A 4 18.89 -0.41 -19.32
C LEU A 4 17.86 -1.46 -18.83
N ASN A 5 18.29 -2.71 -18.64
CA ASN A 5 17.45 -3.82 -18.19
C ASN A 5 17.42 -3.99 -16.66
N GLN A 6 17.84 -2.98 -15.90
CA GLN A 6 17.76 -3.03 -14.43
C GLN A 6 16.87 -1.89 -13.95
N THR A 7 15.77 -2.27 -13.30
CA THR A 7 14.69 -1.44 -12.77
C THR A 7 15.02 -0.91 -11.37
N THR A 8 16.30 -0.62 -11.13
CA THR A 8 16.99 -0.46 -9.83
C THR A 8 17.92 -1.64 -9.49
N ASN A 9 18.92 -1.39 -8.65
CA ASN A 9 19.78 -2.41 -8.03
C ASN A 9 19.42 -2.66 -6.55
N SER A 10 18.50 -1.87 -5.99
CA SER A 10 18.00 -2.07 -4.63
C SER A 10 17.07 -3.29 -4.57
N PRO A 11 17.08 -4.05 -3.46
CA PRO A 11 16.04 -5.03 -3.20
C PRO A 11 14.66 -4.34 -3.07
N ALA A 12 13.59 -5.13 -3.17
CA ALA A 12 12.24 -4.62 -2.96
C ALA A 12 12.03 -4.23 -1.49
N TYR A 13 11.39 -3.09 -1.22
CA TYR A 13 11.05 -2.66 0.14
C TYR A 13 9.70 -3.22 0.61
N ALA A 14 9.35 -4.39 0.09
CA ALA A 14 8.16 -5.13 0.44
C ALA A 14 8.40 -6.61 0.12
N PHE A 15 7.79 -7.49 0.89
CA PHE A 15 7.82 -8.93 0.70
C PHE A 15 6.41 -9.51 0.82
N ASN A 16 6.18 -10.67 0.19
CA ASN A 16 4.94 -11.39 0.43
C ASN A 16 5.04 -12.05 1.81
N VAL A 17 3.97 -11.98 2.58
CA VAL A 17 3.85 -12.75 3.81
C VAL A 17 2.95 -13.94 3.52
N PRO A 18 3.49 -15.18 3.60
CA PRO A 18 2.79 -16.38 3.11
C PRO A 18 1.53 -16.78 3.90
N ASP A 19 1.21 -16.12 5.01
CA ASP A 19 0.02 -16.45 5.80
C ASP A 19 -1.19 -15.58 5.45
N GLY A 20 -1.79 -15.85 4.28
CA GLY A 20 -3.12 -15.38 3.90
C GLY A 20 -4.00 -16.56 3.46
N ALA A 21 -5.26 -16.62 3.91
CA ALA A 21 -6.20 -17.74 3.68
C ALA A 21 -6.51 -18.08 2.20
N ASP A 22 -5.91 -17.37 1.25
CA ASP A 22 -6.18 -17.50 -0.19
C ASP A 22 -4.92 -17.72 -1.06
N GLY A 23 -3.72 -17.83 -0.47
CA GLY A 23 -2.50 -18.31 -1.15
C GLY A 23 -2.09 -17.51 -2.39
N ALA A 24 -2.18 -16.18 -2.34
CA ALA A 24 -1.80 -15.32 -3.46
C ALA A 24 -0.32 -14.95 -3.37
N HIS A 25 0.50 -15.47 -4.30
CA HIS A 25 1.92 -15.13 -4.42
C HIS A 25 2.11 -14.11 -5.55
N TYR A 26 3.00 -13.15 -5.34
CA TYR A 26 3.32 -12.11 -6.31
C TYR A 26 4.82 -12.03 -6.56
N ASP A 27 5.21 -11.89 -7.82
CA ASP A 27 6.53 -11.42 -8.22
C ASP A 27 6.60 -9.90 -7.92
N ILE A 28 7.34 -9.54 -6.88
CA ILE A 28 7.51 -8.16 -6.41
C ILE A 28 8.69 -7.53 -7.15
N ARG A 29 8.40 -6.50 -7.95
CA ARG A 29 9.39 -5.85 -8.81
C ARG A 29 9.59 -4.40 -8.43
N PRO A 30 10.76 -4.03 -7.89
CA PRO A 30 11.10 -2.63 -7.75
C PRO A 30 11.30 -2.02 -9.13
N LEU A 31 10.70 -0.85 -9.37
CA LEU A 31 10.70 -0.14 -10.64
C LEU A 31 11.73 1.00 -10.66
N LEU A 32 11.75 1.80 -9.60
CA LEU A 32 12.66 2.91 -9.36
C LEU A 32 12.78 3.11 -7.85
N SER A 33 13.99 3.30 -7.35
CA SER A 33 14.25 3.80 -6.01
C SER A 33 14.61 5.28 -6.04
N VAL A 34 14.40 5.98 -4.93
CA VAL A 34 14.75 7.40 -4.80
C VAL A 34 16.22 7.61 -5.18
N GLY A 35 16.46 8.59 -6.05
CA GLY A 35 17.79 8.87 -6.60
C GLY A 35 18.21 8.03 -7.82
N ASP A 36 17.43 7.03 -8.24
CA ASP A 36 17.67 6.34 -9.51
C ASP A 36 17.47 7.33 -10.67
N GLU A 37 18.52 7.49 -11.48
CA GLU A 37 18.49 8.37 -12.65
C GLU A 37 18.11 7.60 -13.92
N ILE A 38 17.05 8.08 -14.57
CA ILE A 38 16.58 7.59 -15.87
C ILE A 38 16.64 8.71 -16.91
N PRO A 39 16.54 8.44 -18.22
CA PRO A 39 16.54 9.49 -19.23
C PRO A 39 15.45 10.55 -18.99
N TYR A 40 15.78 11.83 -19.15
CA TYR A 40 14.78 12.90 -19.13
C TYR A 40 13.88 12.82 -20.39
N LEU A 41 12.57 12.96 -20.23
CA LEU A 41 11.63 12.96 -21.35
C LEU A 41 11.54 14.32 -22.04
N GLU A 42 11.81 14.36 -23.34
CA GLU A 42 11.66 15.54 -24.19
C GLU A 42 10.45 15.39 -25.14
N GLY A 43 9.72 16.48 -25.38
CA GLY A 43 8.57 16.52 -26.28
C GLY A 43 7.23 16.53 -25.53
N ASP A 44 6.16 16.21 -26.28
CA ASP A 44 4.79 16.29 -25.79
C ASP A 44 4.26 14.92 -25.35
N PHE A 45 3.21 14.94 -24.52
CA PHE A 45 2.52 13.73 -24.07
C PHE A 45 2.11 12.83 -25.24
N GLY A 46 2.37 11.52 -25.08
CA GLY A 46 2.15 10.51 -26.12
C GLY A 46 3.23 10.45 -27.22
N ASN A 47 4.17 11.40 -27.27
CA ASN A 47 5.25 11.47 -28.28
C ASN A 47 6.63 11.78 -27.68
N PHE A 48 6.85 11.41 -26.41
CA PHE A 48 8.13 11.67 -25.75
C PHE A 48 9.31 10.94 -26.41
N THR A 49 10.46 11.59 -26.39
CA THR A 49 11.75 11.02 -26.76
C THR A 49 12.69 11.05 -25.54
N PRO A 50 13.30 9.93 -25.15
CA PRO A 50 14.25 9.91 -24.05
C PRO A 50 15.55 10.65 -24.44
N SER A 51 15.96 11.59 -23.60
CA SER A 51 17.19 12.35 -23.79
C SER A 51 18.43 11.46 -23.73
N GLN A 52 19.45 11.79 -24.51
CA GLN A 52 20.74 11.11 -24.47
C GLN A 52 21.76 11.78 -23.55
N THR A 53 21.42 12.97 -23.01
CA THR A 53 22.35 13.81 -22.26
C THR A 53 21.77 14.34 -20.95
N LYS A 54 20.46 14.19 -20.75
CA LYS A 54 19.74 14.63 -19.56
C LYS A 54 19.09 13.44 -18.88
N THR A 55 19.04 13.50 -17.56
CA THR A 55 18.50 12.51 -16.65
C THR A 55 17.47 13.16 -15.75
N PHE A 56 16.53 12.36 -15.28
CA PHE A 56 15.53 12.68 -14.28
C PHE A 56 15.57 11.60 -13.21
N ALA A 57 15.50 11.99 -11.94
CA ALA A 57 15.48 11.04 -10.83
C ALA A 57 14.08 10.92 -10.22
N LEU A 58 13.82 9.81 -9.52
CA LEU A 58 12.71 9.76 -8.57
C LEU A 58 13.05 10.62 -7.35
N ALA A 59 12.18 11.58 -7.01
CA ALA A 59 12.23 12.30 -5.74
C ALA A 59 11.65 11.45 -4.61
N GLY A 60 12.08 11.71 -3.37
CA GLY A 60 11.50 11.12 -2.18
C GLY A 60 10.05 11.55 -1.91
N GLU A 61 9.49 11.02 -0.82
CA GLU A 61 8.09 11.24 -0.39
C GLU A 61 7.12 11.02 -1.54
N THR A 62 7.28 9.92 -2.27
CA THR A 62 6.36 9.62 -3.35
C THR A 62 5.05 9.16 -2.75
N ASP A 63 3.98 9.81 -3.15
CA ASP A 63 2.63 9.59 -2.63
C ASP A 63 1.71 9.18 -3.79
N GLY A 64 0.47 9.61 -3.80
CA GLY A 64 -0.59 9.16 -4.68
C GLY A 64 -0.18 9.00 -6.14
N LEU A 65 -0.71 7.92 -6.71
CA LEU A 65 -0.26 7.38 -7.98
C LEU A 65 -1.40 7.40 -9.00
N GLY A 66 -1.03 7.53 -10.27
CA GLY A 66 -1.97 7.45 -11.37
C GLY A 66 -1.37 6.69 -12.53
N TYR A 67 -2.10 5.75 -13.15
CA TYR A 67 -1.54 4.95 -14.23
C TYR A 67 -2.48 4.78 -15.42
N THR A 68 -1.91 4.86 -16.63
CA THR A 68 -2.61 4.43 -17.85
C THR A 68 -1.64 3.90 -18.89
N GLN A 69 -2.17 3.13 -19.85
CA GLN A 69 -1.41 2.59 -20.97
C GLN A 69 -1.79 3.25 -22.28
N ILE A 70 -0.80 3.79 -23.00
CA ILE A 70 -0.99 4.46 -24.29
C ILE A 70 0.00 3.88 -25.31
N ASN A 71 -0.51 3.38 -26.44
CA ASN A 71 0.28 2.73 -27.49
C ASN A 71 1.17 1.57 -26.99
N GLY A 72 0.78 0.95 -25.87
CA GLY A 72 1.54 -0.09 -25.20
C GLY A 72 2.80 0.44 -24.50
N LEU A 73 2.82 1.70 -24.09
CA LEU A 73 3.74 2.22 -23.07
C LEU A 73 2.94 2.50 -21.81
N ASN A 74 3.59 2.31 -20.67
CA ASN A 74 3.02 2.50 -19.34
C ASN A 74 3.37 3.92 -18.87
N TYR A 75 2.36 4.75 -18.61
CA TYR A 75 2.53 6.12 -18.11
C TYR A 75 2.09 6.14 -16.64
N LEU A 76 2.98 6.59 -15.77
CA LEU A 76 2.78 6.65 -14.32
C LEU A 76 2.97 8.09 -13.84
N TRP A 77 1.95 8.62 -13.19
CA TRP A 77 1.96 9.86 -12.45
C TRP A 77 2.25 9.54 -11.00
N ALA A 78 3.02 10.41 -10.36
CA ALA A 78 3.35 10.28 -8.96
C ALA A 78 3.32 11.67 -8.32
N ASN A 79 2.55 11.81 -7.26
CA ASN A 79 2.64 12.94 -6.36
C ASN A 79 3.89 12.83 -5.50
N HIS A 80 4.30 13.97 -4.97
CA HIS A 80 5.32 14.02 -3.95
C HIS A 80 4.87 14.94 -2.82
N GLU A 81 4.88 14.40 -1.60
CA GLU A 81 4.29 15.00 -0.40
C GLU A 81 5.23 16.04 0.27
N ILE A 82 5.93 16.83 -0.54
CA ILE A 82 7.04 17.67 -0.08
C ILE A 82 6.54 19.05 0.40
N ALA A 83 6.98 19.48 1.58
CA ALA A 83 6.65 20.80 2.14
C ALA A 83 7.18 21.98 1.30
N ASP A 84 6.43 23.09 1.25
CA ASP A 84 6.71 24.26 0.39
C ASP A 84 8.02 25.01 0.68
N ASP A 85 8.59 24.81 1.88
CA ASP A 85 9.88 25.36 2.29
C ASP A 85 11.07 24.44 1.96
N ILE A 86 10.81 23.24 1.45
CA ILE A 86 11.84 22.28 1.02
C ILE A 86 12.14 22.49 -0.46
N THR A 87 13.41 22.73 -0.75
CA THR A 87 13.93 22.78 -2.12
C THR A 87 14.49 21.43 -2.54
N THR A 88 14.04 20.94 -3.68
CA THR A 88 14.43 19.65 -4.24
C THR A 88 15.09 19.84 -5.60
N ASP A 89 16.33 19.34 -5.75
CA ASP A 89 17.15 19.42 -6.97
C ASP A 89 17.75 18.04 -7.23
N ILE A 90 17.02 17.23 -7.99
CA ILE A 90 17.15 15.77 -7.88
C ILE A 90 17.94 15.13 -9.01
N SER A 91 18.34 15.89 -10.04
CA SER A 91 18.92 15.31 -11.27
C SER A 91 20.31 15.85 -11.54
N SER A 92 21.30 14.98 -11.71
CA SER A 92 22.70 15.37 -11.93
C SER A 92 22.95 16.17 -13.21
N THR A 93 22.03 16.09 -14.18
CA THR A 93 22.18 16.73 -15.49
C THR A 93 21.06 17.71 -15.84
N VAL A 94 19.89 17.62 -15.18
CA VAL A 94 18.81 18.60 -15.31
C VAL A 94 18.91 19.53 -14.10
N ALA A 95 19.61 20.63 -14.29
CA ALA A 95 19.63 21.70 -13.29
C ALA A 95 18.23 22.28 -13.14
N GLY A 96 17.65 22.18 -11.96
CA GLY A 96 16.34 22.75 -11.71
C GLY A 96 15.84 22.47 -10.32
N LYS A 97 15.78 23.54 -9.52
CA LYS A 97 15.14 23.50 -8.21
C LYS A 97 13.63 23.45 -8.40
N ILE A 98 12.95 22.82 -7.46
CA ILE A 98 11.52 23.00 -7.21
C ILE A 98 11.38 23.18 -5.71
N ASN A 99 10.62 24.20 -5.29
CA ASN A 99 10.25 24.39 -3.90
C ASN A 99 8.86 23.79 -3.70
N GLY A 100 8.76 22.86 -2.75
CA GLY A 100 7.52 22.18 -2.44
C GLY A 100 7.13 21.01 -3.34
N ALA A 101 5.84 20.72 -3.28
CA ALA A 101 5.25 19.56 -3.92
C ALA A 101 5.33 19.62 -5.45
N ARG A 102 5.28 18.43 -6.05
CA ARG A 102 5.46 18.21 -7.47
C ARG A 102 4.64 17.03 -7.96
N VAL A 103 4.36 17.02 -9.25
CA VAL A 103 3.76 15.88 -9.94
C VAL A 103 4.79 15.39 -10.96
N SER A 104 5.29 14.18 -10.77
CA SER A 104 6.24 13.54 -11.69
C SER A 104 5.49 12.66 -12.68
N LEU A 105 6.04 12.54 -13.90
CA LEU A 105 5.60 11.60 -14.92
C LEU A 105 6.75 10.67 -15.29
N PHE A 106 6.50 9.37 -15.18
CA PHE A 106 7.40 8.29 -15.58
C PHE A 106 6.78 7.51 -16.74
N VAL A 107 7.62 7.09 -17.67
CA VAL A 107 7.21 6.24 -18.80
C VAL A 107 8.04 4.97 -18.78
N PHE A 108 7.36 3.84 -18.85
CA PHE A 108 7.95 2.52 -18.93
C PHE A 108 7.52 1.80 -20.21
N ASP A 109 8.33 0.84 -20.66
CA ASP A 109 7.94 -0.07 -21.71
C ASP A 109 6.90 -1.11 -21.21
N ARG A 110 6.47 -2.01 -22.09
CA ARG A 110 5.48 -3.07 -21.76
C ARG A 110 5.92 -4.02 -20.67
N ASN A 111 7.22 -4.14 -20.46
CA ASN A 111 7.81 -5.02 -19.46
C ASN A 111 8.20 -4.23 -18.20
N TRP A 112 7.75 -2.98 -18.08
CA TRP A 112 8.05 -2.08 -16.98
C TRP A 112 9.53 -1.67 -16.86
N ASN A 113 10.28 -1.72 -17.97
CA ASN A 113 11.61 -1.10 -17.99
C ASN A 113 11.47 0.43 -18.16
N PRO A 114 12.21 1.24 -17.38
CA PRO A 114 12.11 2.70 -17.48
C PRO A 114 12.60 3.21 -18.84
N ILE A 115 11.75 4.00 -19.50
CA ILE A 115 12.09 4.75 -20.72
C ILE A 115 12.61 6.13 -20.35
N GLY A 116 11.96 6.78 -19.37
CA GLY A 116 12.37 8.08 -18.87
C GLY A 116 11.35 8.73 -17.96
N GLY A 117 11.69 9.88 -17.38
CA GLY A 117 10.80 10.67 -16.55
C GLY A 117 10.96 12.18 -16.71
N LYS A 118 10.03 12.94 -16.16
CA LYS A 118 10.11 14.41 -16.01
C LYS A 118 9.16 14.90 -14.92
N ASN A 119 9.37 16.12 -14.43
CA ASN A 119 8.32 16.87 -13.75
C ASN A 119 7.21 17.21 -14.75
N LEU A 120 5.97 16.88 -14.41
CA LEU A 120 4.80 17.16 -15.24
C LEU A 120 4.27 18.57 -15.00
N LEU A 121 4.05 18.97 -13.74
CA LEU A 121 3.45 20.27 -13.41
C LEU A 121 4.46 21.40 -13.67
N GLU A 122 4.37 22.03 -14.82
CA GLU A 122 5.30 23.08 -15.25
C GLU A 122 4.63 24.47 -15.29
N ASN A 123 3.30 24.51 -15.43
CA ASN A 123 2.52 25.75 -15.49
C ASN A 123 1.31 25.67 -14.56
N VAL A 124 0.92 26.80 -13.99
CA VAL A 124 -0.24 26.93 -13.11
C VAL A 124 -1.08 28.10 -13.60
N LYS A 125 -2.38 27.87 -13.82
CA LYS A 125 -3.34 28.91 -14.16
C LYS A 125 -4.30 29.11 -12.98
N ILE A 126 -4.21 30.24 -12.31
CA ILE A 126 -5.07 30.60 -11.17
C ILE A 126 -5.42 32.08 -11.24
N ASP A 127 -6.68 32.44 -10.93
CA ASP A 127 -7.20 33.82 -10.96
C ASP A 127 -6.93 34.59 -12.29
N GLY A 128 -6.86 33.86 -13.41
CA GLY A 128 -6.58 34.43 -14.72
C GLY A 128 -5.12 34.83 -14.96
N VAL A 129 -4.20 34.44 -14.07
CA VAL A 129 -2.76 34.60 -14.19
C VAL A 129 -2.11 33.24 -14.45
N GLU A 130 -1.11 33.22 -15.33
CA GLU A 130 -0.30 32.04 -15.60
C GLU A 130 1.06 32.20 -14.92
N TYR A 131 1.44 31.19 -14.15
CA TYR A 131 2.73 31.06 -13.49
C TYR A 131 3.46 29.87 -14.09
N SER A 132 4.72 30.03 -14.45
CA SER A 132 5.55 28.95 -14.98
C SER A 132 6.67 28.64 -13.99
N LEU A 133 7.03 27.36 -13.88
CA LEU A 133 8.14 26.93 -13.04
C LEU A 133 9.46 27.56 -13.52
N ASN A 134 10.04 28.44 -12.70
CA ASN A 134 11.36 28.98 -12.91
C ASN A 134 12.38 28.04 -12.23
N THR A 135 13.00 27.18 -13.02
CA THR A 135 13.96 26.18 -12.52
C THR A 135 15.22 26.78 -11.89
N GLY A 136 15.49 28.08 -12.10
CA GLY A 136 16.59 28.79 -11.43
C GLY A 136 16.29 29.17 -9.98
N THR A 137 15.02 29.47 -9.66
CA THR A 137 14.56 29.88 -8.32
C THR A 137 13.83 28.76 -7.58
N GLY A 138 13.25 27.82 -8.33
CA GLY A 138 12.39 26.75 -7.82
C GLY A 138 10.93 27.15 -7.64
N ASN A 139 10.56 28.38 -8.00
CA ASN A 139 9.21 28.90 -7.81
C ASN A 139 8.41 28.89 -9.10
N TYR A 140 7.09 28.79 -8.97
CA TYR A 140 6.17 29.18 -10.05
C TYR A 140 6.09 30.70 -10.08
N GLU A 141 6.46 31.30 -11.21
CA GLU A 141 6.57 32.75 -11.37
C GLU A 141 5.72 33.25 -12.54
N ASP A 142 5.05 34.40 -12.36
CA ASP A 142 4.36 35.09 -13.45
C ASP A 142 5.36 35.75 -14.42
N ALA A 143 4.85 36.35 -15.50
CA ALA A 143 5.68 37.04 -16.50
C ALA A 143 6.48 38.25 -15.95
N ASN A 144 6.17 38.73 -14.74
CA ASN A 144 6.88 39.82 -14.06
C ASN A 144 7.87 39.31 -12.99
N GLY A 145 7.95 38.00 -12.77
CA GLY A 145 8.76 37.37 -11.73
C GLY A 145 8.11 37.40 -10.34
N ASN A 146 6.80 37.61 -10.25
CA ASN A 146 6.07 37.45 -8.99
C ASN A 146 5.84 35.95 -8.75
N VAL A 147 6.16 35.50 -7.53
CA VAL A 147 5.95 34.10 -7.12
C VAL A 147 4.46 33.83 -6.91
N LEU A 148 4.03 32.61 -7.24
CA LEU A 148 2.71 32.09 -6.93
C LEU A 148 2.46 32.16 -5.42
N ASP A 149 1.47 32.98 -5.06
CA ASP A 149 1.02 33.20 -3.68
C ASP A 149 -0.33 32.53 -3.49
N LEU A 150 -0.37 31.52 -2.61
CA LEU A 150 -1.59 30.79 -2.26
C LEU A 150 -2.24 31.32 -0.98
N GLY A 151 -1.76 32.45 -0.45
CA GLY A 151 -2.30 33.17 0.69
C GLY A 151 -1.31 33.24 1.85
N ASP A 152 -1.00 32.10 2.45
CA ASP A 152 -0.07 31.95 3.56
C ASP A 152 1.27 31.30 3.16
N ARG A 153 1.35 30.77 1.93
CA ARG A 153 2.47 29.99 1.41
C ARG A 153 2.84 30.42 -0.01
N ASN A 154 4.11 30.20 -0.35
CA ASN A 154 4.62 30.41 -1.70
C ASN A 154 4.80 29.05 -2.37
N ASN A 155 4.15 28.83 -3.51
CA ASN A 155 4.03 27.53 -4.20
C ASN A 155 3.17 26.50 -3.45
N PHE A 156 3.06 25.31 -4.04
CA PHE A 156 2.34 24.17 -3.46
C PHE A 156 3.18 23.43 -2.41
N SER A 157 2.51 22.82 -1.45
CA SER A 157 3.03 21.87 -0.47
C SER A 157 2.37 20.51 -0.66
N ARG A 158 2.90 19.46 -0.02
CA ARG A 158 2.26 18.16 0.27
C ARG A 158 1.14 17.74 -0.69
N PHE A 159 1.51 17.24 -1.86
CA PHE A 159 0.52 16.56 -2.70
C PHE A 159 0.37 15.10 -2.25
N CYS A 160 -0.82 14.72 -1.77
CA CYS A 160 -1.10 13.41 -1.17
C CYS A 160 -1.78 12.44 -2.17
N ALA A 161 -2.82 11.68 -1.78
CA ALA A 161 -3.51 10.67 -2.61
C ALA A 161 -4.11 11.19 -3.95
N GLY A 162 -3.23 11.36 -4.94
CA GLY A 162 -3.55 11.73 -6.30
C GLY A 162 -4.38 10.70 -7.05
N TYR A 163 -5.15 11.17 -8.04
CA TYR A 163 -6.02 10.31 -8.83
C TYR A 163 -5.94 10.63 -10.33
N LEU A 164 -5.74 9.58 -11.15
CA LEU A 164 -5.81 9.70 -12.60
C LEU A 164 -7.19 9.35 -13.14
N ALA A 165 -7.93 10.37 -13.60
CA ALA A 165 -9.04 10.13 -14.52
C ALA A 165 -8.46 9.88 -15.92
N ALA A 166 -8.17 8.61 -16.23
CA ALA A 166 -7.58 8.20 -17.51
C ALA A 166 -8.45 8.56 -18.73
N SER A 167 -9.75 8.80 -18.51
CA SER A 167 -10.73 9.17 -19.52
C SER A 167 -11.86 9.99 -18.89
N GLY A 168 -12.69 10.59 -19.75
CA GLY A 168 -13.90 11.31 -19.36
C GLY A 168 -13.78 12.83 -19.32
N PHE A 169 -12.58 13.39 -19.50
CA PHE A 169 -12.33 14.83 -19.54
C PHE A 169 -11.81 15.26 -20.90
N VAL A 170 -11.98 16.54 -21.26
CA VAL A 170 -11.57 17.07 -22.57
C VAL A 170 -10.58 18.22 -22.42
N GLY A 171 -9.61 18.30 -23.34
CA GLY A 171 -8.68 19.41 -23.44
C GLY A 171 -9.27 20.63 -24.14
N GLU A 172 -8.49 21.71 -24.24
CA GLU A 172 -8.90 22.95 -24.92
C GLU A 172 -9.28 22.73 -26.40
N ASP A 173 -8.71 21.70 -27.04
CA ASP A 173 -9.02 21.33 -28.42
C ASP A 173 -10.29 20.46 -28.57
N GLY A 174 -10.97 20.18 -27.45
CA GLY A 174 -12.16 19.35 -27.37
C GLY A 174 -11.91 17.85 -27.50
N LYS A 175 -10.64 17.40 -27.56
CA LYS A 175 -10.33 15.97 -27.53
C LYS A 175 -10.28 15.46 -26.10
N GLU A 176 -10.61 14.19 -25.94
CA GLU A 176 -10.48 13.51 -24.66
C GLU A 176 -9.01 13.43 -24.23
N ILE A 177 -8.77 13.75 -22.97
CA ILE A 177 -7.45 13.71 -22.34
C ILE A 177 -7.53 13.00 -20.98
N PRO A 178 -6.47 12.31 -20.55
CA PRO A 178 -6.34 11.97 -19.14
C PRO A 178 -6.16 13.25 -18.32
N LEU A 179 -6.77 13.31 -17.15
CA LEU A 179 -6.65 14.42 -16.22
C LEU A 179 -6.25 13.87 -14.84
N TYR A 180 -5.14 14.36 -14.32
CA TYR A 180 -4.59 13.91 -13.05
C TYR A 180 -4.92 14.92 -11.96
N PHE A 181 -5.52 14.51 -10.86
CA PHE A 181 -5.90 15.37 -9.75
C PHE A 181 -4.84 15.24 -8.65
N ALA A 182 -4.13 16.34 -8.37
CA ALA A 182 -3.17 16.43 -7.27
C ALA A 182 -3.81 17.23 -6.12
N PRO A 183 -4.31 16.57 -5.06
CA PRO A 183 -4.84 17.21 -3.86
C PRO A 183 -3.69 17.71 -2.99
N GLU A 184 -3.88 18.86 -2.33
CA GLU A 184 -2.91 19.42 -1.39
C GLU A 184 -3.38 19.25 0.06
N GLU A 185 -2.56 18.56 0.85
CA GLU A 185 -2.86 18.16 2.23
C GLU A 185 -2.34 19.20 3.23
N VAL A 186 -2.96 20.37 3.20
CA VAL A 186 -2.76 21.49 4.14
C VAL A 186 -4.07 22.25 4.31
N ASP A 187 -4.27 22.98 5.40
CA ASP A 187 -5.53 23.69 5.68
C ASP A 187 -6.01 24.59 4.52
N THR A 188 -5.09 25.23 3.80
CA THR A 188 -5.41 26.07 2.62
C THR A 188 -5.43 25.29 1.29
N GLY A 189 -5.46 23.97 1.37
CA GLY A 189 -5.21 23.03 0.28
C GLY A 189 -6.19 23.17 -0.87
N LEU A 190 -5.67 22.97 -2.08
CA LEU A 190 -6.43 23.02 -3.33
C LEU A 190 -6.46 21.63 -3.98
N ALA A 191 -7.49 21.35 -4.76
CA ALA A 191 -7.42 20.27 -5.73
C ALA A 191 -6.82 20.82 -7.04
N VAL A 192 -5.72 20.24 -7.52
CA VAL A 192 -5.02 20.71 -8.72
C VAL A 192 -5.17 19.69 -9.86
N PRO A 193 -6.20 19.83 -10.72
CA PRO A 193 -6.25 19.14 -12.00
C PRO A 193 -5.06 19.54 -12.89
N VAL A 194 -4.20 18.57 -13.19
CA VAL A 194 -3.02 18.67 -14.04
C VAL A 194 -3.29 17.96 -15.36
N THR A 195 -3.26 18.74 -16.44
CA THR A 195 -3.41 18.25 -17.80
C THR A 195 -2.09 17.66 -18.33
N PRO A 196 -2.13 16.81 -19.38
CA PRO A 196 -0.92 16.14 -19.87
C PRO A 196 0.13 17.08 -20.50
N ASP A 197 -0.24 18.32 -20.82
CA ASP A 197 0.72 19.34 -21.27
C ASP A 197 1.50 20.00 -20.12
N GLY A 198 1.20 19.61 -18.88
CA GLY A 198 1.86 20.11 -17.68
C GLY A 198 1.20 21.33 -17.05
N THR A 199 -0.01 21.69 -17.48
CA THR A 199 -0.77 22.80 -16.89
C THR A 199 -1.69 22.32 -15.76
N GLY A 200 -1.46 22.84 -14.55
CA GLY A 200 -2.35 22.73 -13.40
C GLY A 200 -3.35 23.88 -13.32
N THR A 201 -4.60 23.58 -12.95
CA THR A 201 -5.66 24.60 -12.75
C THR A 201 -6.29 24.42 -11.37
N PRO A 202 -5.73 25.04 -10.31
CA PRO A 202 -6.22 24.85 -8.95
C PRO A 202 -7.70 25.22 -8.79
N LEU A 203 -8.44 24.37 -8.09
CA LEU A 203 -9.87 24.50 -7.82
C LEU A 203 -10.07 24.89 -6.34
N ILE A 204 -10.60 26.09 -6.10
CA ILE A 204 -10.90 26.63 -4.75
C ILE A 204 -12.31 26.22 -4.33
N SER A 205 -13.22 26.12 -5.29
CA SER A 205 -14.66 25.81 -5.11
C SER A 205 -14.94 24.43 -4.52
N ILE A 206 -13.93 23.57 -4.40
CA ILE A 206 -14.03 22.31 -3.64
C ILE A 206 -13.84 22.52 -2.12
N GLY A 207 -13.55 23.75 -1.67
CA GLY A 207 -13.37 24.13 -0.27
C GLY A 207 -11.89 24.28 0.11
N ALA A 208 -11.59 25.05 1.17
CA ALA A 208 -10.25 25.18 1.76
C ALA A 208 -10.16 24.32 3.03
N PHE A 209 -9.37 23.25 2.95
CA PHE A 209 -9.09 22.26 4.00
C PHE A 209 -7.96 21.34 3.52
N ALA A 210 -7.37 20.55 4.44
CA ALA A 210 -6.35 19.54 4.16
C ALA A 210 -6.93 18.37 3.35
N LYS A 211 -6.68 18.37 2.04
CA LYS A 211 -7.26 17.37 1.14
C LYS A 211 -6.35 16.17 1.04
N GLU A 212 -6.89 15.04 1.46
CA GLU A 212 -6.23 13.78 1.17
C GLU A 212 -6.44 13.39 -0.30
N LYS A 213 -7.70 13.46 -0.77
CA LYS A 213 -8.05 13.09 -2.15
C LYS A 213 -8.95 14.09 -2.85
N ALA A 214 -8.88 14.10 -4.18
CA ALA A 214 -9.85 14.76 -5.05
C ALA A 214 -10.30 13.80 -6.16
N LEU A 215 -11.31 12.98 -5.87
CA LEU A 215 -11.74 11.87 -6.73
C LEU A 215 -12.92 12.26 -7.65
N PRO A 216 -12.74 12.35 -8.98
CA PRO A 216 -13.83 12.54 -9.92
C PRO A 216 -14.65 11.26 -10.12
N ALA A 217 -15.93 11.29 -9.78
CA ALA A 217 -16.85 10.18 -10.01
C ALA A 217 -16.93 9.83 -11.50
N SER A 218 -16.67 8.57 -11.87
CA SER A 218 -16.55 8.11 -13.27
C SER A 218 -17.80 8.37 -14.12
N GLN A 219 -18.97 8.30 -13.50
CA GLN A 219 -20.26 8.57 -14.14
C GLN A 219 -20.56 10.06 -14.36
N TYR A 220 -19.83 10.97 -13.70
CA TYR A 220 -20.04 12.42 -13.78
C TYR A 220 -18.75 13.12 -14.22
N ARG A 221 -18.43 12.95 -15.51
CA ARG A 221 -17.31 13.62 -16.21
C ARG A 221 -17.81 14.19 -17.54
N ALA A 222 -16.99 15.00 -18.21
CA ALA A 222 -17.33 15.74 -19.44
C ALA A 222 -18.01 14.90 -20.54
N THR A 223 -17.60 13.64 -20.69
CA THR A 223 -18.14 12.76 -21.74
C THR A 223 -19.37 11.95 -21.31
N ASN A 224 -19.71 11.96 -20.02
CA ASN A 224 -20.63 10.99 -19.40
C ASN A 224 -21.87 11.65 -18.77
N SER A 225 -21.84 12.96 -18.54
CA SER A 225 -22.87 13.71 -17.81
C SER A 225 -22.84 15.19 -18.21
N ASP A 226 -23.88 15.96 -17.88
CA ASP A 226 -23.90 17.43 -17.95
C ASP A 226 -23.25 18.08 -16.70
N TYR A 227 -22.79 17.26 -15.76
CA TYR A 227 -22.20 17.64 -14.48
C TYR A 227 -20.91 16.88 -14.23
N THR A 228 -19.98 17.54 -13.56
CA THR A 228 -18.78 16.95 -12.98
C THR A 228 -18.94 16.86 -11.47
N VAL A 229 -18.61 15.70 -10.90
CA VAL A 229 -18.73 15.47 -9.46
C VAL A 229 -17.40 14.99 -8.90
N LEU A 230 -16.93 15.65 -7.85
CA LEU A 230 -15.70 15.28 -7.13
C LEU A 230 -16.05 14.97 -5.67
N LEU A 231 -15.51 13.88 -5.13
CA LEU A 231 -15.50 13.62 -3.68
C LEU A 231 -14.12 14.00 -3.14
N SER A 232 -14.09 14.60 -1.95
CA SER A 232 -12.84 15.01 -1.32
C SER A 232 -12.94 14.84 0.20
N PRO A 233 -12.19 13.88 0.78
CA PRO A 233 -12.04 13.76 2.22
C PRO A 233 -11.05 14.79 2.77
N GLU A 234 -11.26 15.15 4.02
CA GLU A 234 -10.39 16.01 4.80
C GLU A 234 -9.58 15.19 5.82
N ASP A 235 -8.25 15.21 5.68
CA ASP A 235 -7.33 14.69 6.69
C ASP A 235 -6.91 15.82 7.65
N GLU A 236 -7.78 16.12 8.60
CA GLU A 236 -7.57 17.18 9.58
C GLU A 236 -6.77 16.66 10.79
N LYS A 237 -5.49 17.02 10.86
CA LYS A 237 -4.57 16.60 11.94
C LYS A 237 -4.61 17.53 13.18
N ASP A 238 -5.02 18.79 13.03
CA ASP A 238 -4.90 19.86 14.03
C ASP A 238 -6.18 20.12 14.86
N ASN A 239 -7.37 19.72 14.39
CA ASN A 239 -8.64 19.83 15.14
C ASN A 239 -9.01 18.53 15.89
N GLY A 240 -8.01 17.90 16.51
CA GLY A 240 -8.18 16.65 17.24
C GLY A 240 -8.44 15.44 16.34
N GLY A 241 -8.08 15.50 15.05
CA GLY A 241 -8.24 14.38 14.12
C GLY A 241 -9.63 14.27 13.49
N ASN A 242 -10.45 15.32 13.47
CA ASN A 242 -11.84 15.24 12.96
C ASN A 242 -11.93 15.86 11.55
N GLY A 243 -12.23 15.05 10.54
CA GLY A 243 -12.38 15.49 9.15
C GLY A 243 -13.77 15.25 8.57
N GLU A 244 -14.11 16.04 7.57
CA GLU A 244 -15.33 15.93 6.77
C GLU A 244 -15.12 15.19 5.44
N VAL A 245 -16.24 14.78 4.83
CA VAL A 245 -16.26 14.34 3.42
C VAL A 245 -17.11 15.32 2.61
N TYR A 246 -16.48 15.94 1.61
CA TYR A 246 -17.11 16.93 0.75
C TYR A 246 -17.44 16.36 -0.64
N LEU A 247 -18.45 16.97 -1.27
CA LEU A 247 -18.90 16.66 -2.61
C LEU A 247 -19.04 17.96 -3.42
N TYR A 248 -18.19 18.12 -4.41
CA TYR A 248 -18.30 19.19 -5.41
C TYR A 248 -19.22 18.75 -6.54
N VAL A 249 -20.15 19.61 -6.96
CA VAL A 249 -20.94 19.42 -8.19
C VAL A 249 -20.82 20.65 -9.07
N GLY A 250 -20.15 20.49 -10.22
CA GLY A 250 -19.95 21.55 -11.21
C GLY A 250 -20.72 21.27 -12.49
N ARG A 251 -21.43 22.28 -13.00
CA ARG A 251 -22.19 22.21 -14.25
C ARG A 251 -21.25 22.43 -15.43
N GLN A 252 -21.38 21.57 -16.44
CA GLN A 252 -20.62 21.71 -17.67
C GLN A 252 -21.28 22.71 -18.61
N THR A 253 -20.46 23.58 -19.20
CA THR A 253 -20.90 24.61 -20.16
C THR A 253 -20.09 24.50 -21.44
N ALA A 254 -20.46 25.26 -22.47
CA ALA A 254 -19.69 25.29 -23.72
C ALA A 254 -18.29 25.90 -23.50
N GLU A 255 -18.19 26.85 -22.57
CA GLU A 255 -16.96 27.53 -22.18
C GLU A 255 -16.11 26.72 -21.19
N ASN A 256 -16.76 25.87 -20.39
CA ASN A 256 -16.11 24.97 -19.46
C ASN A 256 -16.71 23.55 -19.54
N PRO A 257 -16.29 22.75 -20.54
CA PRO A 257 -16.85 21.43 -20.76
C PRO A 257 -16.50 20.43 -19.64
N ASN A 258 -15.48 20.71 -18.84
CA ASN A 258 -15.11 19.85 -17.71
C ASN A 258 -15.85 20.21 -16.42
N GLY A 259 -16.62 21.30 -16.38
CA GLY A 259 -17.39 21.70 -15.20
C GLY A 259 -16.54 21.99 -13.96
N LEU A 260 -15.23 22.22 -14.10
CA LEU A 260 -14.32 22.59 -13.01
C LEU A 260 -14.26 24.12 -12.95
N THR A 261 -15.06 24.73 -12.07
CA THR A 261 -15.30 26.19 -12.08
C THR A 261 -15.45 26.79 -10.69
N GLU A 262 -15.04 28.05 -10.60
CA GLU A 262 -15.23 28.94 -9.45
C GLU A 262 -16.46 29.86 -9.57
N ASN A 263 -17.24 29.74 -10.66
CA ASN A 263 -18.44 30.55 -10.87
C ASN A 263 -19.60 30.07 -9.98
N PRO A 264 -20.07 30.85 -8.97
CA PRO A 264 -21.14 30.41 -8.07
C PRO A 264 -22.46 30.04 -8.77
N ASP A 265 -22.69 30.51 -9.99
CA ASP A 265 -23.88 30.13 -10.77
C ASP A 265 -23.79 28.71 -11.38
N ASP A 266 -22.59 28.14 -11.45
CA ASP A 266 -22.29 26.89 -12.15
C ASP A 266 -21.70 25.80 -11.24
N PHE A 267 -21.50 26.04 -9.94
CA PHE A 267 -21.10 24.97 -9.00
C PHE A 267 -21.90 25.03 -7.69
N GLN A 268 -21.84 23.93 -6.94
CA GLN A 268 -22.27 23.87 -5.55
C GLN A 268 -21.40 22.87 -4.78
N LEU A 269 -20.89 23.27 -3.61
CA LEU A 269 -20.22 22.40 -2.65
C LEU A 269 -21.26 21.81 -1.68
N TYR A 270 -21.06 20.55 -1.29
CA TYR A 270 -21.87 19.85 -0.28
C TYR A 270 -20.98 19.16 0.75
N VAL A 271 -21.51 18.95 1.96
CA VAL A 271 -20.87 18.17 3.03
C VAL A 271 -21.75 16.98 3.44
N LEU A 272 -21.13 15.86 3.78
CA LEU A 272 -21.80 14.64 4.21
C LEU A 272 -22.38 14.77 5.63
N GLN A 273 -23.60 14.28 5.80
CA GLN A 273 -24.25 14.03 7.08
C GLN A 273 -24.85 12.62 7.06
N VAL A 274 -24.49 11.80 8.05
CA VAL A 274 -24.99 10.44 8.21
C VAL A 274 -26.19 10.45 9.16
N VAL A 275 -27.29 9.83 8.73
CA VAL A 275 -28.57 9.88 9.44
C VAL A 275 -29.13 8.48 9.68
N ASP A 276 -29.59 8.22 10.90
CA ASP A 276 -30.32 7.01 11.24
C ASP A 276 -31.72 7.04 10.57
N PRO A 277 -32.04 6.11 9.66
CA PRO A 277 -33.32 6.11 8.95
C PRO A 277 -34.53 5.82 9.85
N THR A 278 -34.30 5.26 11.04
CA THR A 278 -35.35 4.85 11.99
C THR A 278 -35.67 5.96 12.99
N THR A 279 -34.64 6.60 13.54
CA THR A 279 -34.80 7.64 14.57
C THR A 279 -34.77 9.06 14.00
N GLY A 280 -34.16 9.25 12.83
CA GLY A 280 -33.84 10.57 12.28
C GLY A 280 -32.68 11.26 13.00
N GLU A 281 -31.94 10.52 13.83
CA GLU A 281 -30.76 11.01 14.52
C GLU A 281 -29.61 11.26 13.54
N VAL A 282 -28.93 12.40 13.71
CA VAL A 282 -27.71 12.74 12.99
C VAL A 282 -26.53 12.25 13.80
N PHE A 283 -25.63 11.51 13.16
CA PHE A 283 -24.35 11.15 13.76
C PHE A 283 -23.38 12.32 13.57
N GLY A 284 -23.06 13.04 14.66
CA GLY A 284 -22.09 14.14 14.63
C GLY A 284 -20.63 13.66 14.59
N TYR A 285 -20.38 12.43 15.04
CA TYR A 285 -19.06 11.78 15.10
C TYR A 285 -19.18 10.33 14.60
N GLU A 286 -18.04 9.66 14.41
CA GLU A 286 -17.86 8.32 13.83
C GLU A 286 -18.31 7.15 14.74
N THR A 287 -19.50 7.30 15.34
CA THR A 287 -20.11 6.37 16.31
C THR A 287 -21.15 5.44 15.68
N MET A 288 -21.22 5.42 14.34
CA MET A 288 -22.13 4.57 13.57
C MET A 288 -21.84 3.08 13.85
N PRO A 289 -22.88 2.25 14.01
CA PRO A 289 -22.68 0.81 14.17
C PRO A 289 -22.25 0.16 12.85
N GLU A 290 -21.31 -0.79 12.93
CA GLU A 290 -20.88 -1.61 11.79
C GLU A 290 -22.06 -2.37 11.15
N ASN A 291 -21.96 -2.58 9.84
CA ASN A 291 -22.89 -3.37 9.03
C ASN A 291 -24.36 -2.92 9.13
N ARG A 292 -24.58 -1.64 9.39
CA ARG A 292 -25.91 -1.02 9.40
C ARG A 292 -26.04 -0.02 8.26
N LYS A 293 -27.07 -0.22 7.43
CA LYS A 293 -27.43 0.74 6.38
C LYS A 293 -28.07 2.00 6.96
N LEU A 294 -27.36 3.11 6.83
CA LEU A 294 -27.75 4.47 7.19
C LEU A 294 -28.01 5.31 5.94
N ILE A 295 -28.50 6.53 6.13
CA ILE A 295 -28.71 7.49 5.03
C ILE A 295 -27.47 8.38 4.92
N ALA A 296 -26.94 8.49 3.70
CA ALA A 296 -25.98 9.53 3.34
C ALA A 296 -26.75 10.75 2.83
N GLN A 297 -26.71 11.85 3.59
CA GLN A 297 -27.36 13.10 3.21
C GLN A 297 -26.31 14.16 2.88
N TRP A 298 -26.44 14.77 1.71
CA TRP A 298 -25.54 15.80 1.21
C TRP A 298 -26.16 17.19 1.41
N ASN A 299 -25.50 18.05 2.17
CA ASN A 299 -26.03 19.36 2.55
C ASN A 299 -25.22 20.48 1.89
N ALA A 300 -25.90 21.42 1.23
CA ALA A 300 -25.25 22.48 0.47
C ALA A 300 -24.51 23.46 1.39
N VAL A 301 -23.25 23.75 1.06
CA VAL A 301 -22.41 24.76 1.70
C VAL A 301 -22.66 26.11 1.02
N PRO A 302 -22.95 27.19 1.75
CA PRO A 302 -23.13 28.51 1.13
C PRO A 302 -21.89 28.97 0.36
N ASP A 303 -22.07 29.65 -0.78
CA ASP A 303 -20.97 30.06 -1.67
C ASP A 303 -19.93 30.95 -0.99
N ASP A 304 -20.36 31.83 -0.06
CA ASP A 304 -19.47 32.72 0.70
C ASP A 304 -18.63 31.99 1.76
N ILE A 305 -19.02 30.75 2.09
CA ILE A 305 -18.25 29.83 2.92
C ILE A 305 -17.35 28.97 2.03
N ALA A 306 -17.89 28.38 0.96
CA ALA A 306 -17.15 27.47 0.07
C ALA A 306 -15.99 28.14 -0.68
N LEU A 307 -16.12 29.41 -1.07
CA LEU A 307 -15.08 30.17 -1.79
C LEU A 307 -14.14 30.94 -0.86
N ASN A 308 -14.30 30.81 0.45
CA ASN A 308 -13.45 31.53 1.39
C ASN A 308 -12.11 30.81 1.53
N ARG A 309 -11.00 31.54 1.34
CA ARG A 309 -9.65 31.00 1.48
C ARG A 309 -9.14 30.96 2.92
N ASP A 310 -9.86 31.58 3.87
CA ASP A 310 -9.58 31.41 5.29
C ASP A 310 -10.13 30.04 5.72
N PRO A 311 -9.27 29.05 6.01
CA PRO A 311 -9.70 27.68 6.27
C PRO A 311 -10.60 27.58 7.52
N SER A 312 -10.43 28.52 8.46
CA SER A 312 -11.27 28.58 9.65
C SER A 312 -12.75 28.86 9.33
N VAL A 313 -13.08 29.43 8.17
CA VAL A 313 -14.46 29.78 7.81
C VAL A 313 -15.28 28.55 7.47
N LEU A 314 -14.73 27.64 6.66
CA LEU A 314 -15.40 26.39 6.31
C LEU A 314 -15.43 25.44 7.52
N SER A 315 -14.28 25.22 8.15
CA SER A 315 -14.15 24.38 9.36
C SER A 315 -15.13 24.80 10.46
N ASN A 316 -15.19 26.09 10.84
CA ASN A 316 -16.16 26.55 11.86
C ASN A 316 -17.63 26.43 11.43
N TRP A 317 -17.94 26.36 10.13
CA TRP A 317 -19.32 26.22 9.65
C TRP A 317 -19.83 24.78 9.77
N VAL A 318 -18.97 23.80 9.49
CA VAL A 318 -19.28 22.35 9.56
C VAL A 318 -19.18 21.78 10.98
N ASP A 319 -18.25 22.30 11.79
CA ASP A 319 -17.85 21.71 13.07
C ASP A 319 -18.97 21.71 14.14
N VAL A 320 -19.19 20.51 14.70
CA VAL A 320 -19.83 20.29 15.99
C VAL A 320 -18.87 20.63 17.12
N GLY A 321 -18.69 21.92 17.40
CA GLY A 321 -17.81 22.32 18.51
C GLY A 321 -18.06 21.50 19.79
N THR A 322 -17.00 21.30 20.59
CA THR A 322 -16.93 20.46 21.81
C THR A 322 -18.27 20.30 22.54
N PRO A 323 -18.69 19.10 23.02
CA PRO A 323 -19.97 18.90 23.70
C PRO A 323 -20.31 20.02 24.70
N GLY A 324 -21.33 20.83 24.36
CA GLY A 324 -21.76 21.99 25.16
C GLY A 324 -21.24 23.36 24.70
N VAL A 325 -20.46 23.44 23.62
CA VAL A 325 -19.97 24.67 22.98
C VAL A 325 -20.31 24.64 21.49
N SER A 326 -21.49 25.12 21.10
CA SER A 326 -21.80 25.32 19.68
C SER A 326 -20.87 26.39 19.09
N LYS A 327 -19.98 26.02 18.17
CA LYS A 327 -19.24 26.98 17.34
C LYS A 327 -19.87 27.19 15.95
N GLY A 328 -20.52 26.18 15.37
CA GLY A 328 -21.07 26.22 14.01
C GLY A 328 -22.57 26.51 13.85
N ASN A 329 -22.95 26.85 12.60
CA ASN A 329 -24.33 27.04 12.15
C ASN A 329 -24.94 25.76 11.52
N PHE A 330 -24.13 24.73 11.27
CA PHE A 330 -24.51 23.43 10.74
C PHE A 330 -23.77 22.31 11.51
N THR A 331 -24.18 21.05 11.34
CA THR A 331 -23.60 19.87 12.00
C THR A 331 -23.38 18.79 10.95
N SER A 332 -22.16 18.65 10.46
CA SER A 332 -21.70 17.54 9.61
C SER A 332 -21.56 16.23 10.42
N THR A 333 -21.20 15.15 9.74
CA THR A 333 -20.60 13.98 10.41
C THR A 333 -19.09 14.10 10.35
N ASN A 334 -18.45 14.13 11.51
CA ASN A 334 -17.00 14.15 11.66
C ASN A 334 -16.47 12.71 11.73
N PHE A 335 -15.46 12.43 10.92
CA PHE A 335 -14.77 11.14 10.85
C PHE A 335 -13.33 11.32 11.35
N ARG A 336 -12.68 10.26 11.83
CA ARG A 336 -11.33 10.38 12.37
C ARG A 336 -10.27 10.27 11.27
N ALA A 337 -9.60 11.38 10.96
CA ALA A 337 -8.50 11.48 9.98
C ALA A 337 -8.85 10.69 8.71
N VAL A 338 -9.74 11.27 7.89
CA VAL A 338 -10.23 10.58 6.69
C VAL A 338 -9.11 10.59 5.69
N GLU A 339 -8.60 9.40 5.42
CA GLU A 339 -7.51 9.20 4.49
C GLU A 339 -8.09 8.97 3.07
N ASP A 340 -7.63 7.92 2.40
CA ASP A 340 -7.93 7.69 1.00
C ASP A 340 -9.40 7.27 0.74
N LEU A 341 -9.87 7.57 -0.48
CA LEU A 341 -11.22 7.30 -0.98
C LEU A 341 -11.16 6.72 -2.40
N GLU A 342 -11.94 5.68 -2.68
CA GLU A 342 -12.03 5.09 -4.02
C GLU A 342 -13.44 4.74 -4.48
N GLU A 343 -13.65 4.78 -5.80
CA GLU A 343 -14.90 4.35 -6.44
C GLU A 343 -14.84 2.88 -6.82
N ASP A 344 -15.88 2.10 -6.51
CA ASP A 344 -16.00 0.72 -6.97
C ASP A 344 -16.15 0.70 -8.51
N PRO A 345 -15.15 0.20 -9.27
CA PRO A 345 -15.20 0.20 -10.72
C PRO A 345 -16.32 -0.68 -11.29
N ASN A 346 -16.84 -1.62 -10.50
CA ASN A 346 -17.96 -2.48 -10.87
C ASN A 346 -19.32 -1.89 -10.50
N LYS A 347 -19.36 -0.83 -9.67
CA LYS A 347 -20.59 -0.16 -9.23
C LYS A 347 -20.41 1.36 -9.17
N PRO A 348 -20.29 2.06 -10.32
CA PRO A 348 -20.18 3.52 -10.37
C PRO A 348 -21.23 4.21 -9.49
N GLY A 349 -20.78 5.21 -8.74
CA GLY A 349 -21.57 5.88 -7.70
C GLY A 349 -21.51 5.23 -6.32
N THR A 350 -20.73 4.17 -6.14
CA THR A 350 -20.44 3.56 -4.82
C THR A 350 -18.98 3.82 -4.49
N PHE A 351 -18.73 4.46 -3.36
CA PHE A 351 -17.40 4.88 -2.92
C PHE A 351 -17.10 4.25 -1.56
N TYR A 352 -15.82 3.99 -1.34
CA TYR A 352 -15.28 3.52 -0.09
C TYR A 352 -14.25 4.53 0.39
N PHE A 353 -14.10 4.69 1.68
CA PHE A 353 -13.03 5.52 2.23
C PHE A 353 -12.54 4.96 3.56
N ALA A 354 -11.25 5.16 3.81
CA ALA A 354 -10.58 4.78 5.03
C ALA A 354 -10.55 5.95 6.02
N ALA A 355 -10.29 5.63 7.26
CA ALA A 355 -10.10 6.55 8.35
C ALA A 355 -9.06 5.90 9.25
N THR A 356 -7.86 6.49 9.39
CA THR A 356 -6.68 5.82 10.00
C THR A 356 -6.87 5.55 11.49
N GLY A 357 -7.73 6.30 12.16
CA GLY A 357 -7.99 6.08 13.58
C GLY A 357 -6.84 6.57 14.47
N ARG A 358 -7.21 7.21 15.57
CA ARG A 358 -6.29 7.95 16.45
C ARG A 358 -6.84 8.02 17.86
N ASN A 359 -5.93 8.12 18.84
CA ASN A 359 -6.27 8.38 20.23
C ASN A 359 -6.99 9.73 20.43
N GLU A 360 -7.88 9.77 21.44
CA GLU A 360 -8.82 10.88 21.72
C GLU A 360 -8.16 12.29 21.74
N ASP A 361 -8.89 13.26 21.19
CA ASP A 361 -8.66 14.68 21.49
C ASP A 361 -8.70 14.88 23.02
N SER A 362 -7.58 15.35 23.57
CA SER A 362 -7.44 15.71 24.99
C SER A 362 -8.47 16.73 25.51
N SER A 363 -9.24 17.37 24.62
CA SER A 363 -10.37 18.26 24.93
C SER A 363 -11.68 17.54 25.27
N ILE A 364 -11.80 16.23 24.99
CA ILE A 364 -12.98 15.41 25.30
C ILE A 364 -12.90 14.92 26.77
N PRO A 365 -13.95 15.12 27.60
CA PRO A 365 -13.90 14.75 29.01
C PRO A 365 -13.78 13.23 29.24
N PRO A 366 -12.94 12.77 30.20
CA PRO A 366 -12.83 11.35 30.53
C PRO A 366 -14.17 10.76 30.98
N GLY A 367 -14.64 9.72 30.27
CA GLY A 367 -15.84 8.96 30.64
C GLY A 367 -17.08 9.15 29.74
N GLU A 368 -16.98 9.94 28.66
CA GLU A 368 -17.88 9.83 27.49
C GLU A 368 -17.37 8.81 26.46
N THR A 369 -16.54 7.87 26.92
CA THR A 369 -15.85 6.85 26.12
C THR A 369 -16.82 5.87 25.50
N ASN A 370 -16.98 5.90 24.19
CA ASN A 370 -17.38 4.75 23.38
C ASN A 370 -16.54 4.79 22.10
N PHE A 371 -15.27 4.40 22.24
CA PHE A 371 -14.28 4.09 21.20
C PHE A 371 -14.57 4.75 19.84
N ASP A 372 -14.34 6.05 19.80
CA ASP A 372 -14.16 6.74 18.53
C ASP A 372 -12.95 6.10 17.83
N ASN A 373 -13.01 5.96 16.51
CA ASN A 373 -12.13 5.11 15.70
C ASN A 373 -10.64 5.06 16.17
N LEU A 374 -10.24 4.01 16.91
CA LEU A 374 -8.87 3.88 17.46
C LEU A 374 -7.90 3.19 16.52
N LEU A 375 -8.37 2.21 15.75
CA LEU A 375 -7.54 1.28 14.98
C LEU A 375 -7.84 1.34 13.48
N GLY A 376 -8.64 2.31 13.05
CA GLY A 376 -9.04 2.49 11.67
C GLY A 376 -10.41 1.89 11.33
N LYS A 377 -11.09 2.50 10.34
CA LYS A 377 -12.40 2.05 9.84
C LYS A 377 -12.51 2.19 8.33
N LEU A 378 -13.22 1.25 7.71
CA LEU A 378 -13.60 1.31 6.30
C LEU A 378 -15.08 1.60 6.17
N HIS A 379 -15.43 2.64 5.41
CA HIS A 379 -16.81 3.04 5.15
C HIS A 379 -17.18 2.87 3.70
N ARG A 380 -18.49 2.85 3.44
CA ARG A 380 -19.08 2.83 2.11
C ARG A 380 -20.20 3.86 2.01
N VAL A 381 -20.15 4.68 0.95
CA VAL A 381 -21.15 5.71 0.66
C VAL A 381 -21.61 5.62 -0.79
N THR A 382 -22.89 5.91 -1.07
CA THR A 382 -23.40 6.03 -2.44
C THR A 382 -23.76 7.46 -2.80
N VAL A 383 -23.44 7.86 -4.04
CA VAL A 383 -23.70 9.19 -4.59
C VAL A 383 -24.45 9.08 -5.91
N ALA A 384 -25.52 9.85 -6.02
CA ALA A 384 -26.25 10.06 -7.26
C ALA A 384 -26.71 11.51 -7.36
N ILE A 385 -26.74 12.06 -8.58
CA ILE A 385 -27.18 13.42 -8.86
C ILE A 385 -28.53 13.39 -9.58
N ASP A 386 -29.46 14.28 -9.21
CA ASP A 386 -30.66 14.51 -10.03
C ASP A 386 -30.23 15.22 -11.34
N PRO A 387 -30.40 14.57 -12.51
CA PRO A 387 -29.92 15.10 -13.79
C PRO A 387 -30.64 16.38 -14.22
N LYS A 388 -31.76 16.77 -13.58
CA LYS A 388 -32.49 17.99 -13.91
C LYS A 388 -32.02 19.21 -13.13
N THR A 389 -31.56 18.99 -11.90
CA THR A 389 -31.24 20.08 -10.97
C THR A 389 -29.76 20.14 -10.64
N GLY A 390 -29.00 19.05 -10.85
CA GLY A 390 -27.60 18.97 -10.42
C GLY A 390 -27.46 18.76 -8.92
N THR A 391 -28.56 18.51 -8.19
CA THR A 391 -28.52 18.32 -6.74
C THR A 391 -28.30 16.86 -6.38
N PRO A 392 -27.47 16.53 -5.38
CA PRO A 392 -27.31 15.17 -4.90
C PRO A 392 -28.60 14.63 -4.29
N LEU A 393 -28.86 13.35 -4.55
CA LEU A 393 -29.93 12.58 -3.91
C LEU A 393 -29.40 11.97 -2.60
N ASN A 394 -30.30 11.70 -1.65
CA ASN A 394 -29.94 10.91 -0.48
C ASN A 394 -29.45 9.52 -0.91
N GLY A 395 -28.24 9.19 -0.49
CA GLY A 395 -27.61 7.90 -0.70
C GLY A 395 -27.74 6.98 0.51
N SER A 396 -26.94 5.93 0.49
CA SER A 396 -26.71 5.04 1.63
C SER A 396 -25.32 5.22 2.19
N PHE A 397 -25.19 5.02 3.50
CA PHE A 397 -23.93 4.99 4.22
C PHE A 397 -23.84 3.70 5.06
N GLU A 398 -22.68 3.05 5.10
CA GLU A 398 -22.40 1.87 5.91
C GLU A 398 -20.95 1.91 6.42
N THR A 399 -20.73 1.68 7.71
CA THR A 399 -19.42 1.31 8.24
C THR A 399 -19.25 -0.19 8.07
N LEU A 400 -18.26 -0.62 7.30
CA LEU A 400 -18.09 -2.02 6.91
C LEU A 400 -17.16 -2.78 7.85
N LEU A 401 -16.08 -2.13 8.27
CA LEU A 401 -14.99 -2.76 8.99
C LEU A 401 -14.43 -1.80 10.02
N ALA A 402 -14.14 -2.30 11.22
CA ALA A 402 -13.24 -1.68 12.19
C ALA A 402 -11.95 -2.51 12.32
N GLY A 403 -10.81 -1.81 12.44
CA GLY A 403 -9.48 -2.39 12.62
C GLY A 403 -9.29 -3.14 13.93
N GLY A 404 -8.23 -3.94 13.95
CA GLY A 404 -7.85 -4.81 15.06
C GLY A 404 -7.22 -6.11 14.58
N ALA A 405 -7.00 -7.03 15.52
CA ALA A 405 -6.34 -8.31 15.24
C ALA A 405 -6.97 -9.07 14.05
N ASN A 406 -6.13 -9.43 13.07
CA ASN A 406 -6.50 -10.08 11.79
C ASN A 406 -7.39 -9.23 10.86
N LYS A 407 -7.47 -7.93 11.07
CA LYS A 407 -8.21 -6.99 10.22
C LYS A 407 -7.35 -5.81 9.76
N GLY A 408 -6.07 -5.82 10.09
CA GLY A 408 -5.20 -4.66 9.98
C GLY A 408 -5.58 -3.55 10.98
N VAL A 409 -4.73 -2.54 11.08
CA VAL A 409 -4.90 -1.35 11.89
C VAL A 409 -4.47 -0.12 11.08
N SER A 410 -4.92 1.06 11.48
CA SER A 410 -4.52 2.32 10.87
C SER A 410 -4.66 2.38 9.36
N TYR A 411 -5.90 2.20 8.89
CA TYR A 411 -6.19 2.21 7.46
C TYR A 411 -5.96 3.59 6.87
N ASP A 412 -5.08 3.66 5.91
CA ASP A 412 -4.75 4.88 5.21
C ASP A 412 -5.14 4.73 3.73
N ASN A 413 -4.22 4.18 2.93
CA ASN A 413 -4.43 4.11 1.50
C ASN A 413 -5.36 2.96 1.09
N ILE A 414 -6.23 3.21 0.12
CA ILE A 414 -7.13 2.17 -0.40
C ILE A 414 -7.19 2.13 -1.92
N SER A 415 -7.34 0.92 -2.45
CA SER A 415 -7.59 0.73 -3.88
C SER A 415 -8.70 -0.27 -4.10
N ILE A 416 -9.54 -0.07 -5.12
CA ILE A 416 -10.56 -1.05 -5.47
C ILE A 416 -10.24 -1.64 -6.83
N ASP A 417 -9.92 -2.93 -6.82
CA ASP A 417 -9.58 -3.64 -8.04
C ASP A 417 -10.83 -4.05 -8.84
N ARG A 418 -10.64 -4.39 -10.12
CA ARG A 418 -11.76 -4.79 -10.99
C ARG A 418 -12.43 -6.10 -10.57
N ASN A 419 -11.80 -6.88 -9.69
CA ASN A 419 -12.34 -8.13 -9.17
C ASN A 419 -13.22 -7.90 -7.93
N GLY A 420 -13.36 -6.65 -7.47
CA GLY A 420 -14.18 -6.30 -6.31
C GLY A 420 -13.46 -6.55 -4.99
N ASN A 421 -12.13 -6.42 -4.97
CA ASN A 421 -11.36 -6.40 -3.74
C ASN A 421 -11.01 -4.95 -3.39
N VAL A 422 -11.23 -4.57 -2.13
CA VAL A 422 -10.66 -3.36 -1.54
C VAL A 422 -9.32 -3.74 -0.95
N LEU A 423 -8.27 -3.16 -1.47
CA LEU A 423 -6.94 -3.25 -0.91
C LEU A 423 -6.85 -2.14 0.12
N ILE A 424 -6.37 -2.48 1.31
CA ILE A 424 -6.30 -1.58 2.46
C ILE A 424 -4.87 -1.62 2.93
N GLN A 425 -4.25 -0.47 2.90
CA GLN A 425 -2.89 -0.30 3.36
C GLN A 425 -2.93 0.24 4.79
N GLU A 426 -2.09 -0.33 5.64
CA GLU A 426 -1.85 0.23 6.96
C GLU A 426 -0.88 1.42 6.85
N ASP A 427 -1.10 2.39 7.71
CA ASP A 427 -0.19 3.46 8.05
C ASP A 427 0.41 3.16 9.43
N GLU A 428 1.73 3.28 9.54
CA GLU A 428 2.46 3.01 10.78
C GLU A 428 2.44 4.19 11.76
N THR A 429 1.71 5.27 11.48
CA THR A 429 1.57 6.37 12.44
C THR A 429 0.59 6.06 13.56
N SER A 430 0.77 6.76 14.68
CA SER A 430 -0.14 6.77 15.83
C SER A 430 -0.35 5.38 16.48
N ASP A 431 -1.60 5.03 16.82
CA ASP A 431 -1.90 3.83 17.59
C ASP A 431 -1.75 2.53 16.77
N GLY A 432 -1.85 2.61 15.44
CA GLY A 432 -1.53 1.50 14.55
C GLY A 432 -0.07 1.11 14.63
N GLY A 433 0.83 2.09 14.62
CA GLY A 433 2.26 1.91 14.85
C GLY A 433 2.55 1.18 16.16
N ASP A 434 1.95 1.64 17.27
CA ASP A 434 2.10 0.99 18.59
C ASP A 434 1.64 -0.47 18.57
N VAL A 435 0.57 -0.79 17.84
CA VAL A 435 0.08 -2.17 17.69
C VAL A 435 1.05 -3.00 16.86
N MET A 436 1.53 -2.46 15.75
CA MET A 436 2.48 -3.15 14.86
C MET A 436 3.82 -3.40 15.55
N GLU A 437 4.34 -2.45 16.31
CA GLU A 437 5.53 -2.62 17.15
C GLU A 437 5.31 -3.72 18.20
N ALA A 438 4.15 -3.73 18.86
CA ALA A 438 3.81 -4.76 19.84
C ALA A 438 3.64 -6.16 19.20
N GLU A 439 3.23 -6.23 17.94
CA GLU A 439 3.14 -7.45 17.13
C GLU A 439 4.49 -7.85 16.51
N GLY A 440 5.48 -6.96 16.50
CA GLY A 440 6.81 -7.20 15.95
C GLY A 440 6.85 -7.28 14.42
N ARG A 441 5.97 -6.53 13.74
CA ARG A 441 5.84 -6.48 12.27
C ARG A 441 5.80 -5.05 11.75
N ASN A 442 6.00 -4.86 10.45
CA ASN A 442 5.79 -3.57 9.78
C ASN A 442 4.34 -3.47 9.24
N ALA A 443 3.98 -2.32 8.67
CA ALA A 443 2.73 -2.12 7.95
C ALA A 443 2.60 -3.13 6.82
N GLY A 444 1.36 -3.55 6.62
CA GLY A 444 1.03 -4.39 5.50
C GLY A 444 -0.14 -3.90 4.67
N VAL A 445 -0.29 -4.60 3.55
CA VAL A 445 -1.38 -4.43 2.61
C VAL A 445 -2.32 -5.61 2.77
N TRP A 446 -3.56 -5.30 3.10
CA TRP A 446 -4.63 -6.26 3.32
C TRP A 446 -5.62 -6.22 2.16
N ARG A 447 -6.37 -7.31 2.01
CA ARG A 447 -7.42 -7.45 1.01
C ARG A 447 -8.76 -7.75 1.67
N TYR A 448 -9.71 -6.86 1.47
CA TYR A 448 -11.13 -7.07 1.79
C TYR A 448 -11.91 -7.42 0.51
N ASN A 449 -12.36 -8.67 0.40
CA ASN A 449 -13.20 -9.08 -0.73
C ASN A 449 -14.67 -8.66 -0.49
N ILE A 450 -15.19 -7.75 -1.32
CA ILE A 450 -16.54 -7.20 -1.15
C ILE A 450 -17.59 -8.31 -1.20
N ALA A 451 -17.50 -9.24 -2.15
CA ALA A 451 -18.51 -10.28 -2.33
C ALA A 451 -18.49 -11.35 -1.21
N LYS A 452 -17.32 -11.65 -0.65
CA LYS A 452 -17.12 -12.58 0.48
C LYS A 452 -17.74 -12.04 1.76
N ASN A 453 -17.65 -10.72 1.96
CA ASN A 453 -18.02 -10.05 3.20
C ASN A 453 -19.39 -9.36 3.16
N GLU A 454 -19.99 -9.12 1.98
CA GLU A 454 -21.29 -8.47 1.87
C GLU A 454 -22.39 -9.20 2.67
N GLY A 455 -22.95 -8.51 3.68
CA GLY A 455 -24.03 -9.05 4.53
C GLY A 455 -23.57 -10.02 5.61
N VAL A 456 -22.26 -10.21 5.77
CA VAL A 456 -21.64 -10.89 6.90
C VAL A 456 -21.44 -9.85 8.01
N ILE A 457 -21.82 -10.16 9.26
CA ILE A 457 -21.75 -9.21 10.38
C ILE A 457 -20.81 -9.74 11.44
N GLY A 458 -19.71 -9.02 11.69
CA GLY A 458 -18.79 -9.30 12.79
C GLY A 458 -17.88 -10.51 12.58
N SER A 459 -17.84 -11.04 11.35
CA SER A 459 -16.92 -12.11 10.94
C SER A 459 -16.30 -11.83 9.57
N ASP A 460 -16.16 -10.54 9.23
CA ASP A 460 -15.39 -10.11 8.06
C ASP A 460 -13.97 -10.63 8.18
N SER A 461 -13.46 -11.21 7.10
CA SER A 461 -12.08 -11.67 6.99
C SER A 461 -11.35 -10.80 5.99
N LEU A 462 -10.14 -10.39 6.36
CA LEU A 462 -9.18 -9.81 5.45
C LEU A 462 -8.09 -10.83 5.16
N ASP A 463 -7.52 -10.70 3.98
CA ASP A 463 -6.40 -11.51 3.55
C ASP A 463 -5.14 -10.64 3.51
N PHE A 464 -4.10 -11.00 4.25
CA PHE A 464 -2.83 -10.28 4.22
C PHE A 464 -2.09 -10.58 2.91
N LEU A 465 -1.53 -9.56 2.26
CA LEU A 465 -0.85 -9.71 0.96
C LEU A 465 0.64 -9.42 1.04
N PHE A 466 0.99 -8.23 1.55
CA PHE A 466 2.35 -7.72 1.55
C PHE A 466 2.66 -7.11 2.92
N GLU A 467 3.91 -7.23 3.35
CA GLU A 467 4.47 -6.46 4.47
C GLU A 467 5.62 -5.61 3.95
N LEU A 468 5.75 -4.39 4.46
CA LEU A 468 6.87 -3.51 4.13
C LEU A 468 8.18 -4.07 4.71
N ASP A 469 9.27 -3.95 3.95
CA ASP A 469 10.61 -4.36 4.41
C ASP A 469 11.52 -3.14 4.54
N GLN A 470 11.51 -2.53 5.72
CA GLN A 470 12.43 -1.42 6.02
C GLN A 470 13.91 -1.85 5.99
N LYS A 471 14.22 -3.13 6.27
CA LYS A 471 15.60 -3.64 6.31
C LYS A 471 16.19 -3.78 4.91
N ALA A 472 15.34 -4.00 3.90
CA ALA A 472 15.77 -4.05 2.50
C ALA A 472 16.44 -2.74 2.03
N ALA A 473 16.11 -1.60 2.63
CA ALA A 473 16.78 -0.34 2.32
C ALA A 473 18.25 -0.31 2.77
N GLY A 474 18.62 -1.15 3.75
CA GLY A 474 19.94 -1.18 4.40
C GLY A 474 19.83 -0.89 5.89
N ALA A 475 20.76 -1.43 6.69
CA ALA A 475 20.76 -1.29 8.14
C ALA A 475 20.85 0.17 8.62
N GLU A 476 21.34 1.08 7.78
CA GLU A 476 21.35 2.52 8.02
C GLU A 476 19.98 3.22 7.94
N PHE A 477 18.96 2.56 7.38
CA PHE A 477 17.59 3.08 7.28
C PHE A 477 16.59 2.31 8.16
N ASP A 478 17.09 1.35 8.94
CA ASP A 478 16.36 0.59 9.94
C ASP A 478 16.38 1.39 11.26
N THR A 479 15.66 2.52 11.28
CA THR A 479 15.76 3.49 12.36
C THR A 479 14.86 3.11 13.54
N GLU A 480 13.58 2.83 13.33
CA GLU A 480 12.58 2.35 14.31
C GLU A 480 11.42 1.67 13.53
N THR A 481 10.61 0.81 14.17
CA THR A 481 9.30 0.40 13.60
C THR A 481 8.43 1.65 13.49
N GLY A 482 7.70 1.85 12.40
CA GLY A 482 7.00 3.11 12.12
C GLY A 482 7.76 4.08 11.22
N ALA A 483 9.00 3.77 10.86
CA ALA A 483 9.85 4.68 10.09
C ALA A 483 9.58 4.66 8.59
N TRP A 484 8.72 3.77 8.11
CA TRP A 484 8.38 3.66 6.70
C TRP A 484 6.88 3.50 6.55
N GLU A 485 6.36 4.04 5.46
CA GLU A 485 4.98 3.91 5.09
C GLU A 485 4.88 3.71 3.57
N SER A 486 3.70 3.40 3.11
CA SER A 486 3.34 3.48 1.70
C SER A 486 2.24 4.53 1.59
N SER A 487 2.10 5.23 0.47
CA SER A 487 1.05 6.25 0.35
C SER A 487 0.34 6.29 -1.00
N GLY A 488 0.66 5.34 -1.88
CA GLY A 488 -0.02 5.25 -3.16
C GLY A 488 -0.20 3.80 -3.52
N LEU A 489 -1.44 3.39 -3.77
CA LEU A 489 -1.80 2.01 -4.10
C LEU A 489 -2.83 1.98 -5.22
N ILE A 490 -2.46 1.45 -6.38
CA ILE A 490 -3.34 1.39 -7.56
C ILE A 490 -3.28 0.04 -8.28
N GLU A 491 -4.38 -0.34 -8.94
CA GLU A 491 -4.42 -1.51 -9.82
C GLU A 491 -3.63 -1.27 -11.12
N ALA A 492 -2.67 -2.16 -11.43
CA ALA A 492 -1.75 -2.06 -12.56
C ALA A 492 -1.91 -3.19 -13.60
N GLY A 493 -3.10 -3.80 -13.67
CA GLY A 493 -3.41 -4.86 -14.64
C GLY A 493 -3.92 -6.15 -14.00
N SER A 494 -3.94 -7.25 -14.75
CA SER A 494 -4.18 -8.60 -14.21
C SER A 494 -3.42 -9.65 -14.96
N GLN A 495 -3.17 -10.75 -14.25
CA GLN A 495 -2.67 -12.00 -14.78
C GLN A 495 -3.43 -13.15 -14.11
N ASN A 496 -3.87 -14.13 -14.90
CA ASN A 496 -4.58 -15.33 -14.40
C ASN A 496 -5.83 -15.06 -13.53
N GLY A 497 -6.49 -13.90 -13.73
CA GLY A 497 -7.68 -13.51 -12.96
C GLY A 497 -7.36 -12.82 -11.63
N GLN A 498 -6.09 -12.71 -11.25
CA GLN A 498 -5.62 -11.89 -10.13
C GLN A 498 -5.11 -10.55 -10.63
N SER A 499 -5.27 -9.50 -9.84
CA SER A 499 -4.84 -8.15 -10.20
C SER A 499 -3.36 -7.93 -9.87
N SER A 500 -2.68 -7.15 -10.71
CA SER A 500 -1.37 -6.59 -10.38
C SER A 500 -1.58 -5.26 -9.67
N TYR A 501 -0.69 -4.90 -8.75
CA TYR A 501 -0.75 -3.63 -8.03
C TYR A 501 0.54 -2.87 -8.23
N LEU A 502 0.43 -1.56 -8.31
CA LEU A 502 1.56 -0.65 -8.24
C LEU A 502 1.39 0.16 -6.96
N PHE A 503 2.44 0.19 -6.15
CA PHE A 503 2.47 1.01 -4.96
C PHE A 503 3.82 1.66 -4.75
N ASN A 504 3.85 2.70 -3.93
CA ASN A 504 5.09 3.31 -3.48
C ASN A 504 5.36 2.89 -2.03
N VAL A 505 6.62 2.97 -1.62
CA VAL A 505 7.04 2.85 -0.23
C VAL A 505 7.95 4.05 0.03
N MET A 506 7.80 4.72 1.15
CA MET A 506 8.57 5.91 1.54
C MET A 506 9.03 5.82 2.99
N ALA A 507 10.18 6.42 3.28
CA ALA A 507 10.69 6.52 4.63
C ALA A 507 10.21 7.82 5.26
N SER A 508 9.70 7.76 6.50
CA SER A 508 9.39 8.93 7.30
C SER A 508 10.72 9.61 7.71
N THR A 509 10.92 10.83 7.20
CA THR A 509 12.02 11.77 7.50
C THR A 509 13.40 11.19 7.88
N ILE A 510 14.31 11.03 6.91
CA ILE A 510 15.74 10.79 7.20
C ILE A 510 16.43 12.14 7.48
N ASP A 511 16.82 12.41 8.74
CA ASP A 511 17.58 13.63 9.12
C ASP A 511 19.03 13.53 8.62
N PRO A 512 19.45 14.31 7.62
CA PRO A 512 20.82 14.26 7.14
C PRO A 512 21.85 14.81 8.14
N ASN A 513 21.41 15.42 9.24
CA ASN A 513 22.27 15.79 10.36
C ASN A 513 22.47 14.65 11.36
N ASP A 514 21.91 13.47 11.13
CA ASP A 514 22.22 12.27 11.91
C ASP A 514 23.65 11.80 11.64
N ASP A 515 24.47 11.77 12.70
CA ASP A 515 25.89 11.40 12.66
C ASP A 515 26.11 9.89 12.51
N ASP A 516 25.07 9.08 12.70
CA ASP A 516 25.09 7.62 12.53
C ASP A 516 24.82 7.19 11.08
N LEU A 517 24.31 8.08 10.22
CA LEU A 517 24.15 7.82 8.79
C LEU A 517 25.50 7.65 8.07
N PRO A 518 25.63 6.68 7.13
CA PRO A 518 26.81 6.56 6.28
C PRO A 518 27.12 7.88 5.55
N PRO A 519 28.39 8.33 5.49
CA PRO A 519 28.75 9.62 4.90
C PRO A 519 28.28 9.82 3.45
N GLU A 520 28.14 8.74 2.68
CA GLU A 520 27.65 8.76 1.29
C GLU A 520 26.13 8.93 1.19
N ILE A 521 25.37 8.38 2.14
CA ILE A 521 23.91 8.57 2.26
C ILE A 521 23.61 9.98 2.77
N ARG A 522 24.31 10.41 3.83
CA ARG A 522 24.27 11.79 4.32
C ARG A 522 24.57 12.81 3.22
N GLN A 523 25.61 12.58 2.42
CA GLN A 523 25.95 13.47 1.31
C GLN A 523 24.84 13.51 0.23
N LYS A 524 24.24 12.36 -0.10
CA LYS A 524 23.11 12.30 -1.05
C LYS A 524 21.85 12.98 -0.51
N ALA A 525 21.50 12.77 0.75
CA ALA A 525 20.37 13.43 1.40
C ALA A 525 20.54 14.96 1.44
N LEU A 526 21.77 15.44 1.67
CA LEU A 526 22.12 16.86 1.56
C LEU A 526 22.05 17.39 0.12
N GLU A 527 22.33 16.56 -0.88
CA GLU A 527 22.38 16.94 -2.31
C GLU A 527 21.00 16.95 -2.98
N ILE A 528 20.13 15.97 -2.68
CA ILE A 528 18.87 15.74 -3.40
C ILE A 528 17.73 16.58 -2.80
N LEU A 529 17.74 16.86 -1.48
CA LEU A 529 16.59 17.40 -0.74
C LEU A 529 16.96 18.52 0.27
N GLY A 530 18.02 19.28 -0.01
CA GLY A 530 18.33 20.51 0.74
C GLY A 530 18.70 20.32 2.21
N GLY A 531 18.93 19.07 2.63
CA GLY A 531 19.27 18.73 4.00
C GLY A 531 18.08 18.48 4.93
N ASN A 532 16.87 18.18 4.43
CA ASN A 532 15.74 17.81 5.30
C ASN A 532 14.89 16.60 4.88
N TYR A 533 15.10 15.95 3.72
CA TYR A 533 14.28 14.77 3.39
C TYR A 533 14.99 13.67 2.58
N ALA A 534 14.29 12.52 2.55
CA ALA A 534 14.46 11.16 1.99
C ALA A 534 15.71 10.73 1.18
N ALA A 535 16.51 9.85 1.78
CA ALA A 535 17.38 8.90 1.06
C ALA A 535 16.71 7.53 0.78
N GLY A 536 15.46 7.32 1.20
CA GLY A 536 14.69 6.08 1.04
C GLY A 536 13.36 6.29 0.32
N GLY A 537 12.97 5.32 -0.50
CA GLY A 537 11.68 5.26 -1.18
C GLY A 537 11.75 4.47 -2.48
N GLN A 538 10.66 3.84 -2.88
CA GLN A 538 10.63 2.94 -4.02
C GLN A 538 9.25 2.86 -4.67
N LEU A 539 9.21 2.85 -6.00
CA LEU A 539 8.04 2.44 -6.77
C LEU A 539 8.11 0.92 -6.98
N ILE A 540 7.06 0.19 -6.61
CA ILE A 540 6.98 -1.27 -6.64
C ILE A 540 5.81 -1.71 -7.51
N LEU A 541 6.03 -2.75 -8.31
CA LEU A 541 4.99 -3.44 -9.06
C LEU A 541 4.89 -4.89 -8.59
N THR A 542 3.70 -5.32 -8.21
CA THR A 542 3.42 -6.72 -7.89
C THR A 542 2.68 -7.38 -9.03
N ILE A 543 3.19 -8.53 -9.47
CA ILE A 543 2.60 -9.29 -10.57
C ILE A 543 2.21 -10.66 -10.02
N PRO A 544 0.94 -11.09 -10.16
CA PRO A 544 0.53 -12.42 -9.74
C PRO A 544 1.45 -13.50 -10.31
N ALA A 545 1.97 -14.35 -9.43
CA ALA A 545 2.87 -15.43 -9.79
C ALA A 545 2.18 -16.39 -10.78
N PRO A 546 2.91 -16.91 -11.78
CA PRO A 546 2.37 -17.95 -12.65
C PRO A 546 2.18 -19.25 -11.86
N VAL A 547 1.04 -19.90 -12.07
CA VAL A 547 0.78 -21.25 -11.53
C VAL A 547 1.25 -22.30 -12.52
N ILE A 548 2.21 -23.11 -12.09
CA ILE A 548 2.81 -24.22 -12.82
C ILE A 548 2.25 -25.52 -12.23
N ASP A 549 1.43 -26.23 -13.01
CA ASP A 549 0.86 -27.52 -12.60
C ASP A 549 1.54 -28.62 -13.40
N LEU A 550 2.42 -29.40 -12.77
CA LEU A 550 3.21 -30.42 -13.45
C LEU A 550 2.33 -31.51 -14.08
N ASN A 551 1.10 -31.73 -13.59
CA ASN A 551 0.13 -32.65 -14.21
C ASN A 551 -0.38 -32.17 -15.57
N LYS A 552 -0.22 -30.88 -15.89
CA LYS A 552 -0.60 -30.28 -17.16
C LYS A 552 0.58 -30.11 -18.12
N ILE A 553 1.80 -30.37 -17.64
CA ILE A 553 3.00 -30.32 -18.46
C ILE A 553 3.30 -31.74 -18.95
N ASN A 554 2.75 -32.08 -20.11
CA ASN A 554 3.23 -33.25 -20.85
C ASN A 554 4.63 -32.96 -21.36
N ASN A 555 5.65 -33.40 -20.62
CA ASN A 555 6.94 -33.70 -21.22
C ASN A 555 6.81 -35.07 -21.94
N ASP A 556 5.95 -35.12 -22.96
CA ASP A 556 5.91 -36.27 -23.86
C ASP A 556 7.13 -36.19 -24.78
N ASP A 557 8.20 -36.88 -24.36
CA ASP A 557 9.13 -37.52 -25.30
C ASP A 557 9.43 -38.99 -24.92
N ASP A 558 8.83 -39.54 -23.86
CA ASP A 558 8.86 -40.98 -23.57
C ASP A 558 7.44 -41.58 -23.62
N ASP A 559 7.04 -41.87 -24.84
CA ASP A 559 5.83 -42.59 -25.26
C ASP A 559 5.99 -44.11 -24.95
N ASP A 560 6.29 -44.49 -23.69
CA ASP A 560 6.29 -45.90 -23.24
C ASP A 560 6.04 -46.05 -21.72
N ASP A 561 4.91 -46.72 -21.41
CA ASP A 561 4.62 -47.58 -20.26
C ASP A 561 4.36 -46.99 -18.85
N ASP A 562 3.07 -46.96 -18.46
CA ASP A 562 2.44 -47.67 -17.30
C ASP A 562 3.25 -47.94 -15.99
N ASP A 563 4.26 -47.16 -15.62
CA ASP A 563 4.94 -47.29 -14.32
C ASP A 563 4.60 -46.12 -13.37
N ASP A 564 3.98 -46.45 -12.23
CA ASP A 564 3.67 -45.59 -11.06
C ASP A 564 4.91 -44.93 -10.40
N ASP A 565 6.08 -44.94 -11.06
CA ASP A 565 7.40 -44.52 -10.52
C ASP A 565 8.11 -43.47 -11.43
N GLU A 566 7.42 -42.86 -12.40
CA GLU A 566 8.04 -41.85 -13.29
C GLU A 566 8.46 -40.60 -12.51
N ILE A 567 9.77 -40.35 -12.41
CA ILE A 567 10.32 -39.17 -11.74
C ILE A 567 10.16 -37.95 -12.65
N LYS A 568 9.30 -36.98 -12.27
CA LYS A 568 9.26 -35.69 -12.99
C LYS A 568 10.35 -34.77 -12.48
N LYS A 569 11.13 -34.21 -13.40
CA LYS A 569 12.14 -33.20 -13.09
C LYS A 569 11.69 -31.86 -13.62
N PHE A 570 11.59 -30.88 -12.73
CA PHE A 570 11.24 -29.51 -13.09
C PHE A 570 12.28 -28.53 -12.54
N SER A 571 12.56 -27.50 -13.32
CA SER A 571 13.40 -26.38 -12.89
C SER A 571 12.65 -25.11 -13.31
N ALA A 572 12.31 -24.30 -12.31
CA ALA A 572 11.54 -23.09 -12.48
C ALA A 572 12.40 -21.96 -13.07
N SER A 573 11.87 -20.74 -13.17
CA SER A 573 12.64 -19.61 -13.68
C SER A 573 13.41 -18.93 -12.54
N ASN A 574 13.76 -17.65 -12.66
CA ASN A 574 14.33 -16.88 -11.55
C ASN A 574 13.29 -15.85 -11.08
N LYS A 575 12.03 -16.25 -11.00
CA LYS A 575 10.90 -15.40 -10.61
C LYS A 575 10.03 -16.19 -9.65
N THR A 576 9.33 -15.49 -8.77
CA THR A 576 8.27 -16.06 -7.93
C THR A 576 7.25 -16.84 -8.75
N GLU A 577 7.09 -18.12 -8.43
CA GLU A 577 6.23 -19.09 -9.08
C GLU A 577 5.46 -19.95 -8.07
N ILE A 578 4.25 -20.39 -8.46
CA ILE A 578 3.49 -21.39 -7.70
C ILE A 578 3.63 -22.72 -8.43
N ILE A 579 4.38 -23.66 -7.86
CA ILE A 579 4.70 -24.96 -8.44
C ILE A 579 3.89 -26.04 -7.74
N LYS A 580 3.02 -26.71 -8.49
CA LYS A 580 2.24 -27.85 -8.03
C LYS A 580 2.79 -29.13 -8.64
N GLY A 581 3.36 -29.97 -7.80
CA GLY A 581 3.84 -31.31 -8.10
C GLY A 581 2.76 -32.24 -8.65
N THR A 582 3.16 -33.48 -8.88
CA THR A 582 2.30 -34.59 -9.28
C THR A 582 2.01 -35.48 -8.07
N ASN A 583 1.30 -36.59 -8.24
CA ASN A 583 1.19 -37.58 -7.15
C ASN A 583 2.33 -38.61 -7.18
N ASN A 584 3.24 -38.48 -8.16
CA ASN A 584 4.40 -39.34 -8.35
C ASN A 584 5.62 -38.61 -7.79
N LYS A 585 6.73 -39.35 -7.69
CA LYS A 585 8.00 -38.77 -7.26
C LYS A 585 8.42 -37.60 -8.15
N ASP A 586 8.68 -36.46 -7.53
CA ASP A 586 9.12 -35.24 -8.19
C ASP A 586 10.54 -34.83 -7.76
N ILE A 587 11.24 -34.14 -8.65
CA ILE A 587 12.45 -33.37 -8.36
C ILE A 587 12.20 -31.95 -8.86
N ILE A 588 11.95 -31.03 -7.94
CA ILE A 588 11.59 -29.65 -8.22
C ILE A 588 12.71 -28.75 -7.71
N ASN A 589 13.11 -27.80 -8.55
CA ASN A 589 14.04 -26.73 -8.18
C ASN A 589 13.42 -25.38 -8.57
N GLY A 590 13.11 -24.55 -7.58
CA GLY A 590 12.58 -23.19 -7.75
C GLY A 590 13.59 -22.23 -8.38
N ASN A 591 14.88 -22.49 -8.20
CA ASN A 591 16.01 -21.64 -8.61
C ASN A 591 16.02 -20.28 -7.93
N GLY A 592 15.11 -19.35 -8.23
CA GLY A 592 15.04 -18.14 -7.43
C GLY A 592 13.81 -17.27 -7.67
N GLY A 593 13.66 -16.24 -6.84
CA GLY A 593 12.36 -15.65 -6.56
C GLY A 593 11.73 -16.34 -5.35
N ASP A 594 10.68 -15.73 -4.78
CA ASP A 594 9.97 -16.28 -3.62
C ASP A 594 8.92 -17.31 -4.10
N ASP A 595 9.25 -18.60 -4.10
CA ASP A 595 8.42 -19.65 -4.69
C ASP A 595 7.50 -20.34 -3.68
N LEU A 596 6.32 -20.78 -4.15
CA LEU A 596 5.48 -21.74 -3.44
C LEU A 596 5.57 -23.10 -4.12
N ILE A 597 6.06 -24.11 -3.41
CA ILE A 597 6.23 -25.47 -3.94
C ILE A 597 5.37 -26.45 -3.13
N ASP A 598 4.47 -27.17 -3.81
CA ASP A 598 3.66 -28.26 -3.26
C ASP A 598 4.04 -29.59 -3.93
N GLY A 599 4.79 -30.44 -3.23
CA GLY A 599 5.23 -31.77 -3.70
C GLY A 599 4.10 -32.81 -3.81
N LYS A 600 3.02 -32.62 -3.03
CA LYS A 600 1.84 -33.49 -2.93
C LYS A 600 2.07 -34.89 -2.37
N ASN A 601 2.38 -35.90 -3.18
CA ASN A 601 2.47 -37.29 -2.72
C ASN A 601 3.71 -37.94 -3.35
N SER A 602 4.22 -38.98 -2.69
CA SER A 602 5.45 -39.72 -3.02
C SER A 602 6.69 -39.10 -2.40
N ASN A 603 7.87 -39.70 -2.66
CA ASN A 603 9.12 -39.31 -2.01
C ASN A 603 9.88 -38.29 -2.88
N ASP A 604 9.67 -37.02 -2.61
CA ASP A 604 10.09 -35.92 -3.47
C ASP A 604 11.46 -35.35 -3.09
N THR A 605 12.01 -34.55 -4.00
CA THR A 605 13.19 -33.74 -3.74
C THR A 605 12.89 -32.31 -4.17
N LEU A 606 12.70 -31.44 -3.19
CA LEU A 606 12.22 -30.08 -3.37
C LEU A 606 13.32 -29.12 -2.94
N SER A 607 13.60 -28.14 -3.79
CA SER A 607 14.59 -27.09 -3.54
C SER A 607 13.95 -25.75 -3.86
N GLY A 608 13.93 -24.84 -2.89
CA GLY A 608 13.48 -23.45 -3.06
C GLY A 608 14.44 -22.70 -3.98
N GLY A 609 15.61 -22.33 -3.45
CA GLY A 609 16.66 -21.72 -4.25
C GLY A 609 17.13 -20.41 -3.63
N ASP A 610 17.13 -19.33 -4.42
CA ASP A 610 17.40 -17.99 -3.92
C ASP A 610 16.07 -17.22 -3.76
N GLY A 611 15.68 -16.86 -2.55
CA GLY A 611 14.42 -16.16 -2.30
C GLY A 611 13.79 -16.65 -1.00
N LYS A 612 12.70 -16.03 -0.58
CA LYS A 612 11.92 -16.48 0.57
C LYS A 612 10.89 -17.50 0.08
N ASP A 613 11.21 -18.77 0.20
CA ASP A 613 10.43 -19.87 -0.36
C ASP A 613 9.48 -20.50 0.67
N GLU A 614 8.36 -21.01 0.19
CA GLU A 614 7.41 -21.81 0.97
C GLU A 614 7.28 -23.20 0.34
N ILE A 615 7.66 -24.24 1.08
CA ILE A 615 7.76 -25.60 0.56
C ILE A 615 6.95 -26.57 1.42
N TYR A 616 5.99 -27.24 0.77
CA TYR A 616 5.23 -28.35 1.30
C TYR A 616 5.70 -29.66 0.68
N GLY A 617 6.27 -30.55 1.49
CA GLY A 617 6.70 -31.89 1.10
C GLY A 617 5.55 -32.73 0.58
N GLY A 618 4.50 -32.87 1.40
CA GLY A 618 3.35 -33.66 1.05
C GLY A 618 3.29 -34.95 1.85
N ALA A 619 2.80 -36.02 1.22
CA ALA A 619 2.86 -37.35 1.79
C ALA A 619 4.03 -38.13 1.20
N GLY A 620 4.99 -38.52 2.02
CA GLY A 620 6.09 -39.37 1.58
C GLY A 620 7.35 -39.17 2.40
N ARG A 621 8.49 -39.55 1.82
CA ARG A 621 9.79 -39.32 2.44
C ARG A 621 10.55 -38.32 1.63
N ASP A 622 10.39 -37.07 2.01
CA ASP A 622 10.82 -35.95 1.21
C ASP A 622 12.22 -35.48 1.61
N ALA A 623 12.91 -34.90 0.64
CA ALA A 623 14.14 -34.15 0.85
C ALA A 623 13.87 -32.70 0.48
N ILE A 624 13.80 -31.84 1.48
CA ILE A 624 13.44 -30.42 1.34
C ILE A 624 14.67 -29.56 1.65
N TYR A 625 14.95 -28.61 0.76
CA TYR A 625 16.05 -27.66 0.87
C TYR A 625 15.51 -26.23 0.64
N GLY A 626 15.57 -25.36 1.64
CA GLY A 626 15.26 -23.93 1.47
C GLY A 626 16.32 -23.24 0.59
N ASN A 627 17.58 -23.41 1.00
CA ASN A 627 18.80 -22.86 0.39
C ASN A 627 19.15 -21.43 0.82
N LYS A 628 18.78 -20.37 0.09
CA LYS A 628 19.09 -18.99 0.51
C LYS A 628 17.81 -18.18 0.63
N GLY A 629 17.63 -17.51 1.76
CA GLY A 629 16.46 -16.72 2.07
C GLY A 629 15.82 -17.22 3.36
N ASN A 630 14.81 -16.51 3.85
CA ASN A 630 14.14 -16.84 5.10
C ASN A 630 12.93 -17.72 4.80
N ASP A 631 13.11 -19.04 4.79
CA ASP A 631 12.18 -19.98 4.17
C ASP A 631 11.16 -20.58 5.16
N PHE A 632 10.02 -21.03 4.63
CA PHE A 632 9.00 -21.79 5.36
C PHE A 632 8.92 -23.23 4.84
N LEU A 633 9.37 -24.18 5.65
CA LEU A 633 9.58 -25.57 5.23
C LEU A 633 8.72 -26.54 6.03
N PHE A 634 7.81 -27.23 5.34
CA PHE A 634 6.84 -28.15 5.93
C PHE A 634 6.98 -29.57 5.32
N GLY A 635 7.45 -30.54 6.11
CA GLY A 635 7.57 -31.95 5.65
C GLY A 635 6.20 -32.61 5.44
N GLN A 636 5.25 -32.30 6.32
CA GLN A 636 3.88 -32.80 6.34
C GLN A 636 3.71 -34.25 6.80
N GLN A 637 3.75 -35.28 5.94
CA GLN A 637 3.53 -36.66 6.38
C GLN A 637 4.71 -37.56 6.04
N ASP A 638 4.88 -38.58 6.88
CA ASP A 638 5.80 -39.70 6.76
C ASP A 638 7.20 -39.47 7.35
N ARG A 639 8.28 -39.35 6.58
CA ARG A 639 9.62 -39.19 7.19
C ARG A 639 10.51 -38.38 6.28
N ASP A 640 10.78 -37.17 6.72
CA ASP A 640 11.39 -36.15 5.88
C ASP A 640 12.80 -35.79 6.36
N ASN A 641 13.57 -35.26 5.41
CA ASN A 641 14.84 -34.62 5.70
C ASN A 641 14.74 -33.18 5.22
N ILE A 642 14.74 -32.23 6.15
CA ILE A 642 14.54 -30.81 5.88
C ILE A 642 15.81 -30.07 6.26
N ASN A 643 16.30 -29.24 5.34
CA ASN A 643 17.42 -28.32 5.55
C ASN A 643 16.98 -26.90 5.20
N GLY A 644 17.02 -25.99 6.18
CA GLY A 644 16.76 -24.56 6.03
C GLY A 644 17.72 -23.92 5.03
N GLY A 645 18.95 -23.64 5.47
CA GLY A 645 20.00 -23.15 4.58
C GLY A 645 20.66 -21.89 5.13
N GLU A 646 20.71 -20.83 4.33
CA GLU A 646 21.14 -19.51 4.76
C GLU A 646 19.92 -18.60 4.88
N GLY A 647 19.65 -18.07 6.07
CA GLY A 647 18.51 -17.20 6.35
C GLY A 647 17.85 -17.61 7.67
N ASP A 648 16.89 -16.82 8.14
CA ASP A 648 16.12 -17.14 9.34
C ASP A 648 14.91 -18.00 8.93
N ASP A 649 15.00 -19.32 9.11
CA ASP A 649 14.03 -20.27 8.56
C ASP A 649 12.98 -20.73 9.59
N LEU A 650 11.77 -21.05 9.13
CA LEU A 650 10.76 -21.77 9.92
C LEU A 650 10.61 -23.19 9.40
N ILE A 651 10.87 -24.17 10.26
CA ILE A 651 10.96 -25.59 9.89
C ILE A 651 9.99 -26.41 10.72
N GLN A 652 9.07 -27.12 10.06
CA GLN A 652 8.15 -28.09 10.67
C GLN A 652 8.25 -29.45 9.97
N GLY A 653 8.65 -30.49 10.70
CA GLY A 653 8.70 -31.87 10.18
C GLY A 653 7.31 -32.39 9.82
N GLY A 654 6.36 -32.25 10.75
CA GLY A 654 5.01 -32.79 10.60
C GLY A 654 4.92 -34.22 11.13
N LEU A 655 3.97 -34.99 10.59
CA LEU A 655 3.71 -36.37 11.01
C LEU A 655 4.88 -37.28 10.62
N GLY A 656 5.68 -37.76 11.57
CA GLY A 656 6.82 -38.56 11.17
C GLY A 656 7.93 -38.76 12.17
N GLN A 657 9.09 -39.16 11.65
CA GLN A 657 10.35 -39.15 12.40
C GLN A 657 11.37 -38.39 11.60
N ASP A 658 11.30 -37.06 11.70
CA ASP A 658 11.94 -36.19 10.73
C ASP A 658 13.35 -35.81 11.16
N SER A 659 14.17 -35.47 10.17
CA SER A 659 15.52 -34.95 10.36
C SER A 659 15.53 -33.48 9.96
N LEU A 660 15.62 -32.59 10.94
CA LEU A 660 15.52 -31.14 10.75
C LEU A 660 16.87 -30.48 10.98
N LYS A 661 17.21 -29.53 10.12
CA LYS A 661 18.48 -28.82 10.14
C LYS A 661 18.28 -27.37 9.69
N GLY A 662 18.80 -26.42 10.46
CA GLY A 662 18.64 -24.99 10.18
C GLY A 662 19.77 -24.41 9.33
N ASP A 663 21.01 -24.89 9.52
CA ASP A 663 22.24 -24.33 8.95
C ASP A 663 22.63 -22.94 9.49
N ARG A 664 22.34 -21.84 8.80
CA ARG A 664 22.84 -20.49 9.10
C ARG A 664 21.69 -19.51 9.21
N GLY A 665 21.60 -18.83 10.34
CA GLY A 665 20.55 -17.85 10.62
C GLY A 665 19.86 -18.22 11.93
N SER A 666 18.89 -17.41 12.32
CA SER A 666 18.10 -17.61 13.54
C SER A 666 16.87 -18.45 13.24
N ASP A 667 17.01 -19.77 13.31
CA ASP A 667 15.99 -20.70 12.82
C ASP A 667 14.94 -21.07 13.88
N THR A 668 13.70 -21.28 13.47
CA THR A 668 12.61 -21.74 14.32
C THR A 668 12.16 -23.16 13.95
N PHE A 669 12.38 -24.11 14.87
CA PHE A 669 11.92 -25.49 14.71
C PHE A 669 10.58 -25.70 15.42
N VAL A 670 9.52 -25.92 14.66
CA VAL A 670 8.15 -26.02 15.19
C VAL A 670 7.85 -27.44 15.67
N LEU A 671 7.39 -27.56 16.92
CA LEU A 671 7.01 -28.83 17.55
C LEU A 671 5.50 -28.88 17.81
N THR A 672 4.91 -30.04 17.46
CA THR A 672 3.50 -30.33 17.66
C THR A 672 3.31 -31.68 18.36
N ALA A 673 2.40 -31.74 19.32
CA ALA A 673 2.04 -33.00 19.96
C ALA A 673 1.19 -33.88 19.04
N GLY A 674 1.47 -35.17 19.01
CA GLY A 674 0.80 -36.16 18.18
C GLY A 674 1.42 -36.35 16.80
N GLU A 675 2.45 -35.58 16.45
CA GLU A 675 3.05 -35.61 15.11
C GLU A 675 4.20 -36.62 15.00
N GLY A 676 4.95 -36.87 16.06
CA GLY A 676 6.00 -37.88 16.03
C GLY A 676 7.22 -37.47 16.82
N THR A 677 8.38 -37.99 16.44
CA THR A 677 9.64 -37.71 17.15
C THR A 677 10.72 -37.29 16.18
N ASP A 678 11.04 -36.00 16.24
CA ASP A 678 12.00 -35.39 15.33
C ASP A 678 13.42 -35.42 15.88
N THR A 679 14.37 -35.26 14.98
CA THR A 679 15.78 -35.06 15.30
C THR A 679 16.21 -33.72 14.73
N ILE A 680 16.50 -32.76 15.62
CA ILE A 680 17.08 -31.47 15.23
C ILE A 680 18.61 -31.62 15.30
N VAL A 681 19.29 -31.35 14.19
CA VAL A 681 20.68 -31.78 13.99
C VAL A 681 21.71 -30.76 14.48
N ASP A 682 21.42 -29.46 14.42
CA ASP A 682 22.39 -28.37 14.61
C ASP A 682 21.90 -27.19 15.47
N PHE A 683 20.85 -27.38 16.27
CA PHE A 683 20.26 -26.34 17.13
C PHE A 683 21.28 -25.54 17.97
N THR A 684 21.29 -24.22 17.79
CA THR A 684 22.15 -23.25 18.44
C THR A 684 21.37 -22.41 19.44
N VAL A 685 21.58 -22.66 20.73
CA VAL A 685 20.79 -22.13 21.88
C VAL A 685 20.69 -20.60 21.98
N SER A 686 21.54 -19.85 21.30
CA SER A 686 21.58 -18.38 21.32
C SER A 686 21.19 -17.73 20.00
N GLU A 687 20.76 -18.53 19.02
CA GLU A 687 20.47 -18.11 17.65
C GLU A 687 19.11 -18.70 17.25
N ASP A 688 18.91 -19.99 17.50
CA ASP A 688 17.70 -20.73 17.13
C ASP A 688 16.63 -20.76 18.22
N PHE A 689 15.40 -21.02 17.79
CA PHE A 689 14.20 -21.09 18.60
C PHE A 689 13.42 -22.39 18.37
N ILE A 690 12.60 -22.74 19.36
CA ILE A 690 11.65 -23.85 19.30
C ILE A 690 10.24 -23.27 19.30
N GLY A 691 9.53 -23.42 18.18
CA GLY A 691 8.13 -23.05 18.06
C GLY A 691 7.23 -24.07 18.74
N LEU A 692 6.26 -23.62 19.55
CA LEU A 692 5.25 -24.49 20.16
C LEU A 692 3.89 -24.27 19.51
N ALA A 693 3.41 -25.27 18.77
CA ALA A 693 2.15 -25.20 18.03
C ALA A 693 0.99 -25.91 18.77
N ASN A 694 -0.24 -25.70 18.28
CA ASN A 694 -1.46 -26.37 18.74
C ASN A 694 -1.74 -26.25 20.26
N GLY A 695 -1.42 -25.09 20.83
CA GLY A 695 -1.69 -24.77 22.23
C GLY A 695 -0.74 -25.46 23.23
N LEU A 696 0.40 -25.97 22.74
CA LEU A 696 1.50 -26.37 23.60
C LEU A 696 2.10 -25.15 24.32
N THR A 697 2.45 -25.32 25.59
CA THR A 697 3.13 -24.29 26.38
C THR A 697 4.41 -24.82 27.00
N PHE A 698 5.36 -23.94 27.28
CA PHE A 698 6.66 -24.30 27.86
C PHE A 698 6.50 -25.11 29.17
N GLU A 699 5.52 -24.78 30.00
CA GLU A 699 5.27 -25.44 31.28
C GLU A 699 4.82 -26.90 31.16
N GLN A 700 4.34 -27.30 29.98
CA GLN A 700 3.92 -28.67 29.71
C GLN A 700 5.10 -29.58 29.37
N LEU A 701 6.26 -29.00 29.03
CA LEU A 701 7.39 -29.74 28.50
C LEU A 701 8.27 -30.36 29.60
N SER A 702 8.80 -31.55 29.30
CA SER A 702 9.88 -32.21 30.03
C SER A 702 11.12 -32.23 29.15
N ILE A 703 12.14 -31.50 29.58
CA ILE A 703 13.42 -31.32 28.89
C ILE A 703 14.49 -32.07 29.68
N VAL A 704 15.03 -33.15 29.12
CA VAL A 704 15.97 -34.06 29.81
C VAL A 704 17.17 -34.38 28.94
N GLY A 705 18.35 -34.51 29.56
CA GLY A 705 19.55 -34.93 28.84
C GLY A 705 19.52 -36.43 28.49
N ASP A 706 19.95 -36.77 27.27
CA ASP A 706 20.12 -38.13 26.76
C ASP A 706 21.50 -38.28 26.12
N GLY A 707 22.51 -38.62 26.93
CA GLY A 707 23.90 -38.61 26.48
C GLY A 707 24.39 -37.19 26.20
N ASN A 708 24.84 -36.92 24.97
CA ASN A 708 25.21 -35.57 24.51
C ASN A 708 24.02 -34.80 23.91
N ASN A 709 22.84 -35.41 23.85
CA ASN A 709 21.65 -34.85 23.23
C ASN A 709 20.68 -34.34 24.31
N THR A 710 19.71 -33.54 23.88
CA THR A 710 18.57 -33.14 24.70
C THR A 710 17.29 -33.73 24.14
N ARG A 711 16.44 -34.27 25.01
CA ARG A 711 15.12 -34.78 24.66
C ARG A 711 14.04 -33.85 25.20
N ILE A 712 13.12 -33.44 24.33
CA ILE A 712 11.95 -32.64 24.67
C ILE A 712 10.71 -33.53 24.54
N SER A 713 9.85 -33.51 25.55
CA SER A 713 8.68 -34.40 25.62
C SER A 713 7.50 -33.75 26.33
N VAL A 714 6.28 -34.16 25.99
CA VAL A 714 5.04 -33.76 26.66
C VAL A 714 4.22 -35.01 26.95
N ASN A 715 3.68 -35.17 28.17
CA ASN A 715 2.85 -36.34 28.53
C ASN A 715 3.45 -37.73 28.22
N ASN A 716 4.79 -37.87 28.24
CA ASN A 716 5.58 -39.05 27.84
C ASN A 716 5.69 -39.32 26.33
N GLU A 717 5.14 -38.46 25.49
CA GLU A 717 5.43 -38.40 24.07
C GLU A 717 6.72 -37.62 23.85
N ILE A 718 7.63 -38.15 23.03
CA ILE A 718 8.87 -37.45 22.68
C ILE A 718 8.58 -36.61 21.45
N LEU A 719 8.71 -35.29 21.57
CA LEU A 719 8.50 -34.36 20.46
C LEU A 719 9.77 -34.26 19.60
N ALA A 720 10.91 -34.00 20.24
CA ALA A 720 12.17 -33.83 19.52
C ALA A 720 13.38 -34.31 20.34
N ASN A 721 14.43 -34.69 19.62
CA ASN A 721 15.78 -34.88 20.13
C ASN A 721 16.72 -33.86 19.48
N LEU A 722 17.30 -32.98 20.28
CA LEU A 722 18.30 -32.00 19.84
C LEU A 722 19.68 -32.65 19.94
N SER A 723 20.36 -32.76 18.80
CA SER A 723 21.65 -33.42 18.70
C SER A 723 22.77 -32.54 19.23
N ASN A 724 23.64 -33.09 20.10
CA ASN A 724 24.78 -32.39 20.69
C ASN A 724 24.45 -31.11 21.50
N VAL A 725 23.20 -30.94 21.92
CA VAL A 725 22.77 -29.83 22.78
C VAL A 725 22.64 -30.28 24.23
N ASN A 726 23.12 -29.48 25.17
CA ASN A 726 23.02 -29.76 26.59
C ASN A 726 21.67 -29.30 27.16
N ALA A 727 20.92 -30.21 27.79
CA ALA A 727 19.58 -29.91 28.28
C ALA A 727 19.52 -28.75 29.28
N THR A 728 20.61 -28.45 30.00
CA THR A 728 20.64 -27.34 30.96
C THR A 728 20.76 -25.97 30.32
N THR A 729 21.06 -25.89 29.02
CA THR A 729 21.17 -24.61 28.30
C THR A 729 19.85 -24.20 27.64
N ILE A 730 18.90 -25.13 27.50
CA ILE A 730 17.57 -24.83 26.99
C ILE A 730 16.74 -24.20 28.10
N THR A 731 16.28 -22.96 27.86
CA THR A 731 15.46 -22.18 28.78
C THR A 731 14.18 -21.72 28.10
N GLU A 732 13.27 -21.08 28.84
CA GLU A 732 12.03 -20.52 28.28
C GLU A 732 12.28 -19.57 27.09
N SER A 733 13.37 -18.80 27.14
CA SER A 733 13.80 -17.92 26.03
C SER A 733 14.22 -18.66 24.74
N SER A 734 14.40 -19.98 24.79
CA SER A 734 14.64 -20.80 23.59
C SER A 734 13.33 -21.17 22.88
N PHE A 735 12.18 -20.70 23.37
CA PHE A 735 10.86 -21.06 22.84
C PHE A 735 10.10 -19.81 22.41
N VAL A 736 9.30 -19.97 21.34
CA VAL A 736 8.33 -18.99 20.86
C VAL A 736 6.97 -19.68 20.75
N THR A 737 5.90 -18.98 21.11
CA THR A 737 4.52 -19.49 21.01
C THR A 737 3.81 -18.85 19.84
N SER A 738 3.07 -19.65 19.06
CA SER A 738 2.11 -19.15 18.07
C SER A 738 0.96 -18.39 18.70
#